data_AF-A0A233VQH7-F1
#
_entry.id   AF-A0A233VQH7-F1
#
_cell.length_a   1.000
_cell.length_b   1.000
_cell.length_c   1.000
_cell.angle_alpha   90.00
_cell.angle_beta   90.00
_cell.angle_gamma   90.00
#
_symmetry.space_group_name_H-M   'P 1'
#
loop_
_entity.id
_entity.type
_entity.pdbx_description
1 polymer ?
#
loop_
_entity_poly.entity_id
_entity_poly.type
_entity_poly.pdbx_seq_one_letter_code
_entity_poly.pdbx_strand_id
1 'polypeptide(L)'
;MNKNFKKVATCMLAFAITSSSLLTGSLSFADSNNKDINIERIAGMNRYDTSATIASKYAKNAEKLILASGENFADALSGSPLSGDLNAPILLTQSKEMPRETELTVKTINPKEAYVIGGNSSVAQSQLQFFQKATRVSGTDRIGTSVEVNKIRKTLNPNMKESIYNSYVYPDALAAGPLASKMNLELIPVEKATNPNYIFGGKSTVKYNGNVTKRFSGKDRYETSVEIAKEYLKHSASKKTVIIASGEDYPDALSSSIISKVKDAPIVLVGKNHIPDSVRNFLKDNQIDNIIIVGGVNSVSQKVQIQLKYINKSTEEVKAEYSKEITKLKSDVANYDKQIKEARIDRISYLEKVLEGAEKERKIAQEWVDNGVFSFLHWTKEAYPQYADNADKALMILRKYVETNEVNPTIKGDATSYDNLMITDDLLEENNQFRASDNNFNVGPMHTNFEILAKAMVSANRSTNHNNGHRHTFQVAENLAWGMPNPYYGWYDMEKALYDKDRNDPRVGHYTNLMDDSYKVCAIACNNNPKINSLRITFAWNADFSNDLLLTEQEYKQILNEYYNIVESKYMRKELPMLQKLAKSETIKERIKVEDMEISKMGQKVMDLDDLIKELTTKKSQSNKAIEQLTKEMKNF
;
A
#
# COMPACT_ATOMS: atom_id res chain seq x y z
N MET A 1 16.78 -34.03 18.13
CA MET A 1 15.55 -34.08 17.30
C MET A 1 14.67 -32.91 17.75
N ASN A 2 14.23 -32.03 16.86
CA ASN A 2 12.87 -32.22 16.37
C ASN A 2 12.72 -31.79 14.89
N LYS A 3 12.35 -32.75 14.05
CA LYS A 3 12.21 -32.65 12.59
C LYS A 3 11.01 -31.79 12.13
N ASN A 4 10.36 -31.05 13.02
CA ASN A 4 9.17 -30.25 12.72
C ASN A 4 9.47 -28.78 12.38
N PHE A 5 10.68 -28.27 12.64
CA PHE A 5 11.02 -26.88 12.33
C PHE A 5 11.36 -26.61 10.85
N LYS A 6 11.66 -27.65 10.07
CA LYS A 6 11.97 -27.52 8.62
C LYS A 6 10.74 -27.56 7.70
N LYS A 7 9.52 -27.76 8.19
CA LYS A 7 8.30 -27.73 7.34
C LYS A 7 7.62 -26.36 7.29
N VAL A 8 7.87 -25.48 8.27
CA VAL A 8 7.25 -24.14 8.33
C VAL A 8 8.11 -23.08 7.61
N ALA A 9 9.43 -23.22 7.59
CA ALA A 9 10.34 -22.28 6.91
C ALA A 9 10.36 -22.42 5.37
N THR A 10 9.98 -23.56 4.82
CA THR A 10 10.03 -23.82 3.37
C THR A 10 8.87 -23.16 2.60
N CYS A 11 7.83 -22.66 3.29
CA CYS A 11 6.74 -21.92 2.63
C CYS A 11 6.99 -20.41 2.49
N MET A 12 8.04 -19.85 3.13
CA MET A 12 8.28 -18.40 3.14
C MET A 12 9.13 -17.88 1.97
N LEU A 13 9.65 -18.74 1.09
CA LEU A 13 10.61 -18.36 0.04
C LEU A 13 10.07 -18.40 -1.40
N ALA A 14 8.76 -18.55 -1.61
CA ALA A 14 8.18 -18.74 -2.95
C ALA A 14 7.25 -17.62 -3.48
N PHE A 15 6.95 -16.55 -2.73
CA PHE A 15 5.99 -15.53 -3.21
C PHE A 15 6.43 -14.11 -2.87
N ALA A 16 7.63 -13.75 -3.30
CA ALA A 16 7.93 -12.39 -3.72
C ALA A 16 7.78 -12.32 -5.24
N ILE A 17 7.21 -11.23 -5.74
CA ILE A 17 6.83 -10.92 -7.15
C ILE A 17 5.38 -11.29 -7.48
N THR A 18 4.47 -10.32 -7.31
CA THR A 18 3.55 -9.80 -8.36
C THR A 18 2.61 -8.75 -7.75
N SER A 19 3.19 -7.66 -7.23
CA SER A 19 2.47 -6.44 -6.89
C SER A 19 2.45 -5.49 -8.09
N SER A 20 1.87 -5.91 -9.23
CA SER A 20 1.40 -5.04 -10.32
C SER A 20 1.06 -5.84 -11.58
N SER A 21 -0.09 -6.51 -11.61
CA SER A 21 -0.71 -6.95 -12.86
C SER A 21 -2.18 -7.31 -12.67
N LEU A 22 -3.01 -6.38 -13.14
CA LEU A 22 -4.18 -6.65 -13.98
C LEU A 22 -5.39 -7.38 -13.37
N LEU A 23 -6.49 -6.62 -13.33
CA LEU A 23 -7.90 -7.02 -13.33
C LEU A 23 -8.34 -7.90 -14.54
N THR A 24 -7.44 -8.70 -15.12
CA THR A 24 -7.73 -9.67 -16.18
C THR A 24 -7.25 -11.04 -15.74
N GLY A 25 -7.86 -11.57 -14.68
CA GLY A 25 -7.71 -12.98 -14.30
C GLY A 25 -8.54 -13.85 -15.22
N SER A 26 -7.96 -14.25 -16.36
CA SER A 26 -8.44 -15.39 -17.14
C SER A 26 -8.36 -16.63 -16.26
N LEU A 27 -9.48 -17.13 -15.76
CA LEU A 27 -9.56 -18.48 -15.19
C LEU A 27 -9.33 -19.48 -16.33
N SER A 28 -8.12 -20.03 -16.41
CA SER A 28 -7.77 -21.22 -17.19
C SER A 28 -8.08 -22.45 -16.36
N PHE A 29 -8.97 -23.30 -16.85
CA PHE A 29 -9.30 -24.57 -16.22
C PHE A 29 -8.45 -25.65 -16.87
N ALA A 30 -7.56 -26.27 -16.10
CA ALA A 30 -6.89 -27.49 -16.54
C ALA A 30 -7.87 -28.68 -16.36
N ASP A 31 -8.70 -28.91 -17.36
CA ASP A 31 -9.29 -30.23 -17.62
C ASP A 31 -8.73 -30.73 -18.94
N SER A 32 -7.91 -31.79 -18.90
CA SER A 32 -7.00 -32.18 -19.99
C SER A 32 -7.69 -32.78 -21.22
N ASN A 33 -9.02 -32.69 -21.32
CA ASN A 33 -9.81 -33.20 -22.44
C ASN A 33 -10.81 -32.19 -23.04
N ASN A 34 -10.86 -30.94 -22.56
CA ASN A 34 -11.73 -29.91 -23.15
C ASN A 34 -10.88 -28.70 -23.56
N LYS A 35 -10.69 -28.49 -24.86
CA LYS A 35 -9.87 -27.40 -25.39
C LYS A 35 -10.62 -26.07 -25.15
N ASP A 36 -10.25 -25.36 -24.08
CA ASP A 36 -10.84 -24.06 -23.74
C ASP A 36 -10.71 -23.08 -24.93
N ILE A 37 -11.81 -22.42 -25.28
CA ILE A 37 -11.82 -21.39 -26.32
C ILE A 37 -11.04 -20.17 -25.82
N ASN A 38 -10.04 -19.77 -26.57
CA ASN A 38 -9.28 -18.56 -26.30
C ASN A 38 -10.07 -17.34 -26.77
N ILE A 39 -10.46 -16.47 -25.82
CA ILE A 39 -11.21 -15.24 -26.13
C ILE A 39 -10.36 -14.02 -25.80
N GLU A 40 -10.13 -13.22 -26.82
CA GLU A 40 -9.51 -11.91 -26.72
C GLU A 40 -10.57 -10.82 -26.97
N ARG A 41 -10.59 -9.75 -26.17
CA ARG A 41 -11.38 -8.56 -26.46
C ARG A 41 -10.47 -7.40 -26.81
N ILE A 42 -10.75 -6.74 -27.93
CA ILE A 42 -10.12 -5.50 -28.35
C ILE A 42 -11.17 -4.39 -28.28
N ALA A 43 -10.97 -3.46 -27.35
CA ALA A 43 -11.86 -2.32 -27.16
C ALA A 43 -11.09 -1.16 -26.53
N GLY A 44 -11.41 0.05 -26.97
CA GLY A 44 -11.03 1.29 -26.30
C GLY A 44 -12.22 1.91 -25.55
N MET A 45 -12.02 3.11 -25.00
CA MET A 45 -13.08 3.89 -24.34
C MET A 45 -14.20 4.30 -25.31
N ASN A 46 -13.89 4.42 -26.60
CA ASN A 46 -14.80 4.76 -27.68
C ASN A 46 -14.34 4.13 -29.01
N ARG A 47 -15.04 4.40 -30.11
CA ARG A 47 -14.73 3.85 -31.45
C ARG A 47 -13.36 4.31 -32.01
N TYR A 48 -12.94 5.53 -31.67
CA TYR A 48 -11.66 6.09 -32.13
C TYR A 48 -10.50 5.38 -31.42
N ASP A 49 -10.60 5.26 -30.09
CA ASP A 49 -9.65 4.51 -29.25
C ASP A 49 -9.63 3.01 -29.60
N THR A 50 -10.79 2.42 -29.94
CA THR A 50 -10.83 1.03 -30.44
C THR A 50 -10.07 0.89 -31.76
N SER A 51 -10.27 1.80 -32.72
CA SER A 51 -9.53 1.77 -33.98
C SER A 51 -8.03 1.99 -33.79
N ALA A 52 -7.64 2.88 -32.88
CA ALA A 52 -6.26 3.13 -32.46
C ALA A 52 -5.62 1.88 -31.84
N THR A 53 -6.35 1.18 -30.96
CA THR A 53 -5.90 -0.05 -30.31
C THR A 53 -5.67 -1.17 -31.34
N ILE A 54 -6.60 -1.33 -32.28
CA ILE A 54 -6.48 -2.31 -33.37
C ILE A 54 -5.25 -1.99 -34.23
N ALA A 55 -5.09 -0.75 -34.68
CA ALA A 55 -3.97 -0.35 -35.51
C ALA A 55 -2.62 -0.55 -34.78
N SER A 56 -2.53 -0.14 -33.52
CA SER A 56 -1.33 -0.31 -32.69
C SER A 56 -0.94 -1.78 -32.50
N LYS A 57 -1.93 -2.67 -32.41
CA LYS A 57 -1.70 -4.11 -32.16
C LYS A 57 -1.41 -4.90 -33.43
N TYR A 58 -2.11 -4.63 -34.52
CA TYR A 58 -2.05 -5.46 -35.73
C TYR A 58 -1.31 -4.79 -36.89
N ALA A 59 -0.96 -3.51 -36.78
CA ALA A 59 -0.43 -2.71 -37.89
C ALA A 59 0.54 -1.60 -37.46
N LYS A 60 1.29 -1.81 -36.36
CA LYS A 60 2.20 -0.81 -35.77
C LYS A 60 3.21 -0.23 -36.77
N ASN A 61 3.64 -1.03 -37.75
CA ASN A 61 4.65 -0.66 -38.75
C ASN A 61 4.06 -0.53 -40.16
N ALA A 62 2.76 -0.27 -40.29
CA ALA A 62 2.12 -0.18 -41.59
C ALA A 62 2.64 1.02 -42.39
N GLU A 63 3.11 0.77 -43.61
CA GLU A 63 3.56 1.84 -44.51
C GLU A 63 2.42 2.71 -45.02
N LYS A 64 1.21 2.16 -45.04
CA LYS A 64 0.00 2.82 -45.52
C LYS A 64 -1.06 2.81 -44.44
N LEU A 65 -1.91 3.83 -44.43
CA LEU A 65 -3.02 3.97 -43.50
C LEU A 65 -4.29 4.35 -44.24
N ILE A 66 -5.45 3.95 -43.72
CA ILE A 66 -6.75 4.40 -44.19
C ILE A 66 -7.40 5.25 -43.09
N LEU A 67 -7.82 6.46 -43.42
CA LEU A 67 -8.54 7.35 -42.51
C LEU A 67 -9.99 7.47 -43.01
N ALA A 68 -10.96 7.22 -42.13
CA ALA A 68 -12.38 7.33 -42.47
C ALA A 68 -13.19 7.94 -41.32
N SER A 69 -14.39 8.45 -41.64
CA SER A 69 -15.30 8.98 -40.62
C SER A 69 -15.79 7.87 -39.69
N GLY A 70 -15.72 8.13 -38.38
CA GLY A 70 -16.38 7.33 -37.35
C GLY A 70 -17.82 7.77 -37.07
N GLU A 71 -18.38 8.72 -37.82
CA GLU A 71 -19.73 9.28 -37.62
C GLU A 71 -20.69 8.82 -38.72
N ASN A 72 -20.22 8.76 -39.98
CA ASN A 72 -20.97 8.27 -41.13
C ASN A 72 -20.24 7.11 -41.83
N PHE A 73 -20.81 5.91 -41.76
CA PHE A 73 -20.09 4.66 -42.01
C PHE A 73 -20.08 4.18 -43.46
N ALA A 74 -20.92 4.75 -44.34
CA ALA A 74 -21.06 4.27 -45.71
C ALA A 74 -19.73 4.30 -46.47
N ASP A 75 -18.99 5.41 -46.34
CA ASP A 75 -17.67 5.57 -46.94
C ASP A 75 -16.64 4.63 -46.27
N ALA A 76 -16.64 4.54 -44.94
CA ALA A 76 -15.72 3.68 -44.18
C ALA A 76 -15.83 2.19 -44.56
N LEU A 77 -17.05 1.69 -44.78
CA LEU A 77 -17.30 0.29 -45.18
C LEU A 77 -16.67 -0.03 -46.54
N SER A 78 -16.69 0.92 -47.48
CA SER A 78 -16.04 0.75 -48.78
C SER A 78 -14.51 0.64 -48.67
N GLY A 79 -13.92 1.19 -47.61
CA GLY A 79 -12.48 1.08 -47.31
C GLY A 79 -12.04 -0.26 -46.73
N SER A 80 -12.98 -1.11 -46.26
CA SER A 80 -12.64 -2.40 -45.64
C SER A 80 -11.85 -3.33 -46.58
N PRO A 81 -12.26 -3.58 -47.83
CA PRO A 81 -11.47 -4.42 -48.74
C PRO A 81 -10.10 -3.81 -49.07
N LEU A 82 -10.02 -2.48 -49.17
CA LEU A 82 -8.76 -1.77 -49.42
C LEU A 82 -7.76 -1.96 -48.26
N SER A 83 -8.25 -2.01 -47.02
CA SER A 83 -7.44 -2.31 -45.83
C SER A 83 -6.72 -3.66 -45.96
N GLY A 84 -7.43 -4.70 -46.39
CA GLY A 84 -6.87 -6.04 -46.59
C GLY A 84 -5.90 -6.13 -47.77
N ASP A 85 -6.17 -5.39 -48.86
CA ASP A 85 -5.34 -5.37 -50.07
C ASP A 85 -4.02 -4.61 -49.84
N LEU A 86 -4.06 -3.48 -49.11
CA LEU A 86 -2.89 -2.67 -48.79
C LEU A 86 -2.14 -3.11 -47.53
N ASN A 87 -2.68 -4.06 -46.75
CA ASN A 87 -2.22 -4.36 -45.40
C ASN A 87 -2.13 -3.11 -44.52
N ALA A 88 -3.15 -2.26 -44.60
CA ALA A 88 -3.22 -0.94 -43.97
C ALA A 88 -4.32 -0.90 -42.91
N PRO A 89 -4.09 -0.37 -41.70
CA PRO A 89 -5.13 -0.21 -40.70
C PRO A 89 -6.12 0.88 -41.10
N ILE A 90 -7.36 0.74 -40.66
CA ILE A 90 -8.37 1.81 -40.71
C ILE A 90 -8.37 2.51 -39.36
N LEU A 91 -8.07 3.80 -39.35
CA LEU A 91 -8.31 4.67 -38.21
C LEU A 91 -9.58 5.49 -38.43
N LEU A 92 -10.35 5.66 -37.37
CA LEU A 92 -11.56 6.47 -37.37
C LEU A 92 -11.26 7.90 -36.90
N THR A 93 -11.99 8.86 -37.46
CA THR A 93 -11.91 10.27 -37.09
C THR A 93 -13.29 10.93 -37.05
N GLN A 94 -13.42 12.07 -36.38
CA GLN A 94 -14.62 12.90 -36.46
C GLN A 94 -14.59 13.71 -37.77
N SER A 95 -15.75 14.20 -38.22
CA SER A 95 -15.82 14.87 -39.52
C SER A 95 -14.99 16.16 -39.60
N LYS A 96 -14.89 16.91 -38.50
CA LYS A 96 -14.17 18.20 -38.44
C LYS A 96 -12.80 18.13 -37.77
N GLU A 97 -12.60 17.22 -36.83
CA GLU A 97 -11.41 17.13 -36.00
C GLU A 97 -10.88 15.71 -35.89
N MET A 98 -9.57 15.58 -35.69
CA MET A 98 -8.93 14.29 -35.44
C MET A 98 -8.84 14.05 -33.93
N PRO A 99 -9.50 13.02 -33.38
CA PRO A 99 -9.39 12.68 -31.97
C PRO A 99 -7.93 12.41 -31.57
N ARG A 100 -7.60 12.69 -30.30
CA ARG A 100 -6.23 12.58 -29.78
C ARG A 100 -5.67 11.16 -29.95
N GLU A 101 -6.49 10.14 -29.72
CA GLU A 101 -6.11 8.72 -29.83
C GLU A 101 -5.73 8.38 -31.28
N THR A 102 -6.48 8.89 -32.24
CA THR A 102 -6.20 8.78 -33.68
C THR A 102 -4.90 9.50 -34.03
N GLU A 103 -4.72 10.75 -33.60
CA GLU A 103 -3.52 11.55 -33.88
C GLU A 103 -2.25 10.89 -33.32
N LEU A 104 -2.29 10.42 -32.07
CA LEU A 104 -1.16 9.74 -31.44
C LEU A 104 -0.81 8.44 -32.17
N THR A 105 -1.82 7.72 -32.66
CA THR A 105 -1.62 6.48 -33.42
C THR A 105 -1.02 6.77 -34.80
N VAL A 106 -1.47 7.82 -35.50
CA VAL A 106 -0.86 8.28 -36.76
C VAL A 106 0.62 8.61 -36.55
N LYS A 107 0.95 9.36 -35.49
CA LYS A 107 2.35 9.68 -35.13
C LYS A 107 3.18 8.44 -34.82
N THR A 108 2.58 7.47 -34.13
CA THR A 108 3.26 6.24 -33.72
C THR A 108 3.55 5.32 -34.91
N ILE A 109 2.57 5.15 -35.81
CA ILE A 109 2.72 4.32 -37.02
C ILE A 109 3.61 5.02 -38.04
N ASN A 110 3.53 6.35 -38.12
CA ASN A 110 4.24 7.20 -39.10
C ASN A 110 4.14 6.66 -40.54
N PRO A 111 2.92 6.51 -41.09
CA PRO A 111 2.71 5.93 -42.40
C PRO A 111 3.32 6.82 -43.49
N LYS A 112 3.87 6.19 -44.54
CA LYS A 112 4.38 6.88 -45.74
C LYS A 112 3.26 7.51 -46.57
N GLU A 113 2.07 6.92 -46.53
CA GLU A 113 0.91 7.38 -47.28
C GLU A 113 -0.41 7.08 -46.54
N ALA A 114 -1.34 8.03 -46.55
CA ALA A 114 -2.69 7.85 -46.05
C ALA A 114 -3.74 7.95 -47.17
N TYR A 115 -4.71 7.05 -47.15
CA TYR A 115 -5.90 7.10 -48.01
C TYR A 115 -7.08 7.61 -47.18
N VAL A 116 -7.58 8.80 -47.50
CA VAL A 116 -8.69 9.42 -46.78
C VAL A 116 -9.99 9.12 -47.52
N ILE A 117 -10.82 8.24 -46.95
CA ILE A 117 -12.04 7.76 -47.60
C ILE A 117 -13.21 8.68 -47.25
N GLY A 118 -13.87 9.22 -48.27
CA GLY A 118 -15.00 10.14 -48.15
C GLY A 118 -14.65 11.59 -48.46
N GLY A 119 -15.70 12.36 -48.77
CA GLY A 119 -15.59 13.77 -49.13
C GLY A 119 -15.21 14.68 -47.94
N ASN A 120 -15.04 15.98 -48.21
CA ASN A 120 -14.67 16.98 -47.21
C ASN A 120 -15.68 17.08 -46.05
N SER A 121 -16.95 16.72 -46.27
CA SER A 121 -17.99 16.66 -45.24
C SER A 121 -17.86 15.47 -44.29
N SER A 122 -17.20 14.38 -44.73
CA SER A 122 -16.97 13.17 -43.94
C SER A 122 -15.62 13.24 -43.20
N VAL A 123 -14.60 13.81 -43.85
CA VAL A 123 -13.28 14.07 -43.27
C VAL A 123 -12.74 15.39 -43.83
N ALA A 124 -12.68 16.41 -42.97
CA ALA A 124 -12.26 17.75 -43.34
C ALA A 124 -10.84 17.78 -43.93
N GLN A 125 -10.62 18.66 -44.91
CA GLN A 125 -9.34 18.83 -45.60
C GLN A 125 -8.19 19.21 -44.64
N SER A 126 -8.51 19.94 -43.56
CA SER A 126 -7.55 20.28 -42.51
C SER A 126 -6.91 19.05 -41.86
N GLN A 127 -7.60 17.90 -41.82
CA GLN A 127 -7.06 16.68 -41.21
C GLN A 127 -6.01 15.98 -42.07
N LEU A 128 -5.86 16.35 -43.35
CA LEU A 128 -4.83 15.75 -44.23
C LEU A 128 -3.42 16.24 -43.86
N GLN A 129 -3.30 17.36 -43.15
CA GLN A 129 -2.02 17.91 -42.71
C GLN A 129 -1.25 17.01 -41.72
N PHE A 130 -1.92 16.03 -41.11
CA PHE A 130 -1.31 15.08 -40.18
C PHE A 130 -0.49 13.97 -40.89
N PHE A 131 -0.46 13.95 -42.22
CA PHE A 131 0.24 12.93 -43.00
C PHE A 131 1.26 13.57 -43.94
N GLN A 132 2.39 12.87 -44.15
CA GLN A 132 3.41 13.28 -45.12
C GLN A 132 2.85 13.28 -46.54
N LYS A 133 2.03 12.27 -46.86
CA LYS A 133 1.30 12.14 -48.12
C LYS A 133 -0.10 11.63 -47.82
N ALA A 134 -1.12 12.36 -48.27
CA ALA A 134 -2.51 11.95 -48.16
C ALA A 134 -3.23 12.02 -49.51
N THR A 135 -3.90 10.93 -49.87
CA THR A 135 -4.71 10.81 -51.08
C THR A 135 -6.18 10.72 -50.67
N ARG A 136 -6.99 11.71 -51.03
CA ARG A 136 -8.45 11.66 -50.82
C ARG A 136 -9.09 10.73 -51.86
N VAL A 137 -9.94 9.83 -51.38
CA VAL A 137 -10.68 8.85 -52.19
C VAL A 137 -12.16 9.06 -51.94
N SER A 138 -12.85 9.75 -52.87
CA SER A 138 -14.25 10.14 -52.70
C SER A 138 -14.95 10.35 -54.02
N GLY A 139 -16.23 10.01 -54.08
CA GLY A 139 -17.14 10.41 -55.16
C GLY A 139 -18.20 11.40 -54.72
N THR A 140 -19.16 11.68 -55.60
CA THR A 140 -20.33 12.55 -55.31
C THR A 140 -21.28 11.95 -54.28
N ASP A 141 -21.27 10.63 -54.16
CA ASP A 141 -22.06 9.85 -53.21
C ASP A 141 -21.28 8.58 -52.79
N ARG A 142 -21.91 7.74 -51.97
CA ARG A 142 -21.32 6.47 -51.49
C ARG A 142 -20.99 5.48 -52.62
N ILE A 143 -21.72 5.52 -53.74
CA ILE A 143 -21.45 4.68 -54.91
C ILE A 143 -20.16 5.18 -55.56
N GLY A 144 -20.08 6.48 -55.83
CA GLY A 144 -18.88 7.11 -56.37
C GLY A 144 -17.64 6.88 -55.50
N THR A 145 -17.75 7.02 -54.17
CA THR A 145 -16.66 6.71 -53.25
C THR A 145 -16.21 5.26 -53.39
N SER A 146 -17.14 4.30 -53.46
CA SER A 146 -16.79 2.88 -53.66
C SER A 146 -16.10 2.61 -55.00
N VAL A 147 -16.49 3.33 -56.07
CA VAL A 147 -15.86 3.23 -57.39
C VAL A 147 -14.42 3.73 -57.33
N GLU A 148 -14.17 4.88 -56.68
CA GLU A 148 -12.81 5.39 -56.51
C GLU A 148 -11.94 4.45 -55.66
N VAL A 149 -12.49 3.85 -54.60
CA VAL A 149 -11.78 2.81 -53.84
C VAL A 149 -11.46 1.61 -54.72
N ASN A 150 -12.42 1.11 -55.51
CA ASN A 150 -12.20 -0.04 -56.38
C ASN A 150 -11.20 0.26 -57.52
N LYS A 151 -11.07 1.50 -58.00
CA LYS A 151 -10.02 1.90 -58.96
C LYS A 151 -8.63 1.68 -58.37
N ILE A 152 -8.41 2.10 -57.12
CA ILE A 152 -7.14 1.87 -56.42
C ILE A 152 -6.89 0.37 -56.28
N ARG A 153 -7.89 -0.40 -55.84
CA ARG A 153 -7.77 -1.86 -55.68
C ARG A 153 -7.47 -2.58 -57.00
N LYS A 154 -8.05 -2.13 -58.12
CA LYS A 154 -7.77 -2.68 -59.47
C LYS A 154 -6.32 -2.51 -59.91
N THR A 155 -5.61 -1.50 -59.42
CA THR A 155 -4.16 -1.38 -59.68
C THR A 155 -3.35 -2.52 -59.06
N LEU A 156 -3.86 -3.11 -57.97
CA LEU A 156 -3.26 -4.25 -57.28
C LEU A 156 -3.80 -5.58 -57.85
N ASN A 157 -5.09 -5.58 -58.20
CA ASN A 157 -5.85 -6.76 -58.62
C ASN A 157 -6.67 -6.45 -59.90
N PRO A 158 -6.07 -6.54 -61.11
CA PRO A 158 -6.75 -6.11 -62.35
C PRO A 158 -8.03 -6.89 -62.71
N ASN A 159 -8.13 -8.14 -62.28
CA ASN A 159 -9.22 -9.06 -62.63
C ASN A 159 -10.32 -9.15 -61.55
N MET A 160 -10.56 -8.05 -60.82
CA MET A 160 -11.59 -8.02 -59.79
C MET A 160 -12.99 -8.24 -60.38
N LYS A 161 -13.81 -9.02 -59.67
CA LYS A 161 -15.21 -9.29 -60.05
C LYS A 161 -16.17 -8.37 -59.31
N GLU A 162 -17.30 -8.05 -59.93
CA GLU A 162 -18.30 -7.18 -59.32
C GLU A 162 -18.94 -7.86 -58.10
N SER A 163 -19.01 -7.14 -56.98
CA SER A 163 -19.93 -7.52 -55.91
C SER A 163 -20.65 -6.32 -55.33
N ILE A 164 -21.90 -6.56 -54.94
CA ILE A 164 -22.82 -5.51 -54.49
C ILE A 164 -23.38 -5.78 -53.10
N TYR A 165 -23.74 -4.71 -52.39
CA TYR A 165 -24.47 -4.77 -51.11
C TYR A 165 -25.45 -3.61 -50.99
N ASN A 166 -26.41 -3.67 -50.07
CA ASN A 166 -27.40 -2.62 -49.91
C ASN A 166 -26.78 -1.32 -49.35
N SER A 167 -27.03 -0.21 -50.03
CA SER A 167 -26.53 1.12 -49.69
C SER A 167 -26.85 1.61 -48.27
N TYR A 168 -27.91 1.13 -47.63
CA TYR A 168 -28.44 1.58 -46.35
C TYR A 168 -28.45 0.51 -45.25
N VAL A 169 -28.12 -0.76 -45.59
CA VAL A 169 -28.05 -1.88 -44.64
C VAL A 169 -26.60 -2.33 -44.52
N TYR A 170 -25.92 -1.73 -43.55
CA TYR A 170 -24.47 -1.82 -43.34
C TYR A 170 -23.93 -3.10 -42.66
N PRO A 171 -24.67 -3.82 -41.78
CA PRO A 171 -24.11 -5.00 -41.12
C PRO A 171 -23.60 -6.08 -42.08
N ASP A 172 -24.29 -6.29 -43.21
CA ASP A 172 -23.86 -7.23 -44.24
C ASP A 172 -22.53 -6.79 -44.89
N ALA A 173 -22.37 -5.49 -45.09
CA ALA A 173 -21.15 -4.89 -45.66
C ALA A 173 -19.94 -5.02 -44.73
N LEU A 174 -20.15 -4.88 -43.42
CA LEU A 174 -19.11 -5.04 -42.42
C LEU A 174 -18.49 -6.45 -42.48
N ALA A 175 -19.32 -7.50 -42.58
CA ALA A 175 -18.85 -8.87 -42.73
C ALA A 175 -18.28 -9.14 -44.13
N ALA A 176 -18.84 -8.52 -45.17
CA ALA A 176 -18.44 -8.72 -46.56
C ALA A 176 -17.03 -8.18 -46.88
N GLY A 177 -16.62 -7.09 -46.23
CA GLY A 177 -15.38 -6.39 -46.54
C GLY A 177 -14.12 -7.27 -46.57
N PRO A 178 -13.82 -8.05 -45.51
CA PRO A 178 -12.72 -9.01 -45.52
C PRO A 178 -12.81 -10.06 -46.63
N LEU A 179 -14.02 -10.58 -46.91
CA LEU A 179 -14.20 -11.57 -47.98
C LEU A 179 -13.96 -10.94 -49.36
N ALA A 180 -14.39 -9.70 -49.57
CA ALA A 180 -14.17 -8.99 -50.82
C ALA A 180 -12.68 -8.73 -51.09
N SER A 181 -11.85 -8.49 -50.06
CA SER A 181 -10.39 -8.48 -50.22
C SER A 181 -9.88 -9.90 -50.55
N LYS A 182 -10.27 -10.90 -49.76
CA LYS A 182 -9.82 -12.30 -49.89
C LYS A 182 -10.09 -12.90 -51.28
N MET A 183 -11.22 -12.56 -51.89
CA MET A 183 -11.68 -13.09 -53.19
C MET A 183 -11.45 -12.13 -54.36
N ASN A 184 -10.77 -10.99 -54.15
CA ASN A 184 -10.60 -9.94 -55.17
C ASN A 184 -11.94 -9.49 -55.78
N LEU A 185 -12.92 -9.21 -54.93
CA LEU A 185 -14.22 -8.68 -55.33
C LEU A 185 -14.23 -7.17 -55.13
N GLU A 186 -14.84 -6.43 -56.05
CA GLU A 186 -15.32 -5.07 -55.79
C GLU A 186 -16.31 -5.07 -54.63
N LEU A 187 -16.58 -3.94 -53.99
CA LEU A 187 -17.65 -3.83 -53.00
C LEU A 187 -18.45 -2.55 -53.22
N ILE A 188 -19.60 -2.66 -53.91
CA ILE A 188 -20.37 -1.51 -54.41
C ILE A 188 -21.73 -1.40 -53.67
N PRO A 189 -22.04 -0.27 -53.02
CA PRO A 189 -23.31 -0.04 -52.32
C PRO A 189 -24.43 0.31 -53.29
N VAL A 190 -25.27 -0.64 -53.69
CA VAL A 190 -26.45 -0.39 -54.54
C VAL A 190 -27.72 -1.05 -54.00
N GLU A 191 -28.88 -0.46 -54.28
CA GLU A 191 -30.18 -1.10 -54.01
C GLU A 191 -30.59 -2.10 -55.11
N LYS A 192 -30.13 -1.86 -56.35
CA LYS A 192 -30.43 -2.70 -57.51
C LYS A 192 -29.24 -2.76 -58.48
N ALA A 193 -28.98 -3.94 -59.04
CA ALA A 193 -28.01 -4.13 -60.12
C ALA A 193 -28.54 -5.02 -61.26
N THR A 194 -27.82 -5.05 -62.37
CA THR A 194 -28.11 -5.94 -63.51
C THR A 194 -26.90 -6.85 -63.75
N ASN A 195 -27.11 -8.17 -63.74
CA ASN A 195 -26.08 -9.21 -63.88
C ASN A 195 -24.88 -9.12 -62.89
N PRO A 196 -25.07 -8.80 -61.58
CA PRO A 196 -23.94 -8.77 -60.65
C PRO A 196 -23.33 -10.17 -60.46
N ASN A 197 -21.99 -10.29 -60.36
CA ASN A 197 -21.39 -11.59 -60.09
C ASN A 197 -21.73 -12.07 -58.67
N TYR A 198 -21.52 -11.22 -57.67
CA TYR A 198 -21.74 -11.56 -56.26
C TYR A 198 -22.65 -10.55 -55.56
N ILE A 199 -23.45 -11.03 -54.61
CA ILE A 199 -24.36 -10.18 -53.84
C ILE A 199 -24.22 -10.49 -52.34
N PHE A 200 -24.07 -9.46 -51.54
CA PHE A 200 -24.13 -9.52 -50.08
C PHE A 200 -25.47 -8.95 -49.58
N GLY A 201 -26.25 -9.77 -48.88
CA GLY A 201 -27.54 -9.40 -48.32
C GLY A 201 -28.74 -10.07 -48.99
N GLY A 202 -29.87 -10.06 -48.29
CA GLY A 202 -31.12 -10.72 -48.67
C GLY A 202 -31.79 -10.16 -49.94
N LYS A 203 -32.74 -10.91 -50.50
CA LYS A 203 -33.52 -10.49 -51.68
C LYS A 203 -34.37 -9.23 -51.41
N SER A 204 -34.75 -9.01 -50.15
CA SER A 204 -35.50 -7.82 -49.71
C SER A 204 -34.64 -6.56 -49.66
N THR A 205 -33.32 -6.69 -49.47
CA THR A 205 -32.40 -5.56 -49.35
C THR A 205 -31.70 -5.26 -50.68
N VAL A 206 -31.25 -6.27 -51.44
CA VAL A 206 -30.55 -6.05 -52.72
C VAL A 206 -31.32 -6.72 -53.86
N LYS A 207 -31.97 -5.89 -54.68
CA LYS A 207 -32.70 -6.32 -55.88
C LYS A 207 -31.70 -6.54 -57.02
N TYR A 208 -32.01 -7.46 -57.94
CA TYR A 208 -31.18 -7.64 -59.13
C TYR A 208 -32.00 -8.24 -60.27
N ASN A 209 -31.55 -7.99 -61.50
CA ASN A 209 -32.05 -8.64 -62.70
C ASN A 209 -30.93 -9.48 -63.33
N GLY A 210 -31.26 -10.62 -63.93
CA GLY A 210 -30.32 -11.47 -64.65
C GLY A 210 -29.60 -12.51 -63.78
N ASN A 211 -28.43 -12.98 -64.22
CA ASN A 211 -27.71 -14.08 -63.58
C ASN A 211 -26.79 -13.58 -62.47
N VAL A 212 -26.70 -14.34 -61.37
CA VAL A 212 -25.77 -14.11 -60.25
C VAL A 212 -24.94 -15.37 -60.02
N THR A 213 -23.62 -15.23 -59.84
CA THR A 213 -22.75 -16.36 -59.52
C THR A 213 -23.04 -16.88 -58.12
N LYS A 214 -23.10 -15.98 -57.12
CA LYS A 214 -23.46 -16.35 -55.76
C LYS A 214 -24.03 -15.18 -54.96
N ARG A 215 -25.08 -15.46 -54.19
CA ARG A 215 -25.60 -14.54 -53.18
C ARG A 215 -25.26 -15.07 -51.79
N PHE A 216 -24.67 -14.23 -50.95
CA PHE A 216 -24.41 -14.49 -49.54
C PHE A 216 -25.51 -13.80 -48.73
N SER A 217 -26.46 -14.58 -48.22
CA SER A 217 -27.62 -14.05 -47.49
C SER A 217 -28.23 -15.09 -46.58
N GLY A 218 -28.72 -14.64 -45.42
CA GLY A 218 -29.58 -15.40 -44.51
C GLY A 218 -30.90 -14.68 -44.23
N LYS A 219 -31.66 -15.16 -43.24
CA LYS A 219 -32.92 -14.54 -42.80
C LYS A 219 -32.72 -13.18 -42.12
N ASP A 220 -31.55 -12.98 -41.52
CA ASP A 220 -31.15 -11.75 -40.85
C ASP A 220 -29.65 -11.46 -41.07
N ARG A 221 -29.16 -10.38 -40.43
CA ARG A 221 -27.75 -9.96 -40.49
C ARG A 221 -26.79 -10.99 -39.90
N TYR A 222 -27.23 -11.77 -38.92
CA TYR A 222 -26.39 -12.74 -38.23
C TYR A 222 -26.18 -13.97 -39.11
N GLU A 223 -27.26 -14.54 -39.65
CA GLU A 223 -27.19 -15.62 -40.64
C GLU A 223 -26.42 -15.19 -41.90
N THR A 224 -26.62 -13.96 -42.38
CA THR A 224 -25.84 -13.43 -43.52
C THR A 224 -24.35 -13.38 -43.20
N SER A 225 -23.96 -12.91 -42.00
CA SER A 225 -22.55 -12.92 -41.57
C SER A 225 -21.97 -14.34 -41.48
N VAL A 226 -22.77 -15.33 -41.07
CA VAL A 226 -22.36 -16.75 -41.03
C VAL A 226 -22.13 -17.29 -42.44
N GLU A 227 -23.00 -16.98 -43.41
CA GLU A 227 -22.81 -17.43 -44.80
C GLU A 227 -21.57 -16.79 -45.45
N ILE A 228 -21.29 -15.53 -45.14
CA ILE A 228 -20.05 -14.85 -45.55
C ILE A 228 -18.83 -15.52 -44.89
N ALA A 229 -18.89 -15.79 -43.59
CA ALA A 229 -17.80 -16.43 -42.86
C ALA A 229 -17.51 -17.85 -43.34
N LYS A 230 -18.53 -18.66 -43.63
CA LYS A 230 -18.39 -19.99 -44.23
C LYS A 230 -17.66 -19.93 -45.56
N GLU A 231 -17.96 -18.94 -46.40
CA GLU A 231 -17.24 -18.77 -47.66
C GLU A 231 -15.81 -18.32 -47.42
N TYR A 232 -15.58 -17.35 -46.55
CA TYR A 232 -14.23 -16.88 -46.18
C TYR A 232 -13.33 -18.04 -45.77
N LEU A 233 -13.83 -18.92 -44.88
CA LEU A 233 -13.08 -20.07 -44.39
C LEU A 233 -12.71 -21.10 -45.48
N LYS A 234 -13.39 -21.11 -46.65
CA LYS A 234 -12.98 -21.96 -47.79
C LYS A 234 -11.70 -21.47 -48.45
N HIS A 235 -11.42 -20.16 -48.33
CA HIS A 235 -10.24 -19.51 -48.90
C HIS A 235 -9.15 -19.26 -47.83
N SER A 236 -9.39 -19.66 -46.58
CA SER A 236 -8.45 -19.50 -45.46
C SER A 236 -7.56 -20.72 -45.25
N ALA A 237 -6.31 -20.46 -44.85
CA ALA A 237 -5.36 -21.50 -44.49
C ALA A 237 -5.68 -22.10 -43.11
N SER A 238 -6.21 -21.27 -42.19
CA SER A 238 -6.67 -21.67 -40.86
C SER A 238 -8.16 -21.44 -40.73
N LYS A 239 -8.86 -22.39 -40.08
CA LYS A 239 -10.31 -22.31 -39.83
C LYS A 239 -10.65 -22.14 -38.35
N LYS A 240 -9.68 -21.72 -37.53
CA LYS A 240 -9.77 -21.78 -36.07
C LYS A 240 -10.01 -20.43 -35.39
N THR A 241 -9.96 -19.33 -36.14
CA THR A 241 -10.10 -17.97 -35.59
C THR A 241 -11.28 -17.26 -36.21
N VAL A 242 -12.08 -16.57 -35.39
CA VAL A 242 -13.16 -15.69 -35.84
C VAL A 242 -13.11 -14.36 -35.10
N ILE A 243 -13.58 -13.30 -35.76
CA ILE A 243 -13.78 -11.99 -35.16
C ILE A 243 -15.26 -11.86 -34.85
N ILE A 244 -15.61 -11.53 -33.62
CA ILE A 244 -16.99 -11.28 -33.18
C ILE A 244 -17.20 -9.78 -33.06
N ALA A 245 -18.19 -9.27 -33.77
CA ALA A 245 -18.62 -7.88 -33.72
C ALA A 245 -20.12 -7.78 -33.41
N SER A 246 -20.56 -6.64 -32.89
CA SER A 246 -21.99 -6.39 -32.71
C SER A 246 -22.68 -6.35 -34.09
N GLY A 247 -23.87 -6.95 -34.22
CA GLY A 247 -24.74 -6.69 -35.35
C GLY A 247 -25.61 -5.45 -35.17
N GLU A 248 -25.62 -4.85 -33.98
CA GLU A 248 -26.53 -3.76 -33.57
C GLU A 248 -25.80 -2.41 -33.49
N ASP A 249 -24.62 -2.38 -32.87
CA ASP A 249 -23.76 -1.20 -32.69
C ASP A 249 -22.30 -1.55 -33.01
N TYR A 250 -21.92 -1.38 -34.28
CA TYR A 250 -20.65 -1.87 -34.84
C TYR A 250 -19.61 -0.81 -35.29
N PRO A 251 -19.66 0.47 -34.87
CA PRO A 251 -18.64 1.43 -35.28
C PRO A 251 -17.24 1.00 -34.82
N ASP A 252 -17.15 0.33 -33.66
CA ASP A 252 -15.92 -0.27 -33.13
C ASP A 252 -15.30 -1.30 -34.09
N ALA A 253 -16.15 -1.99 -34.86
CA ALA A 253 -15.74 -3.10 -35.72
C ALA A 253 -15.34 -2.66 -37.14
N LEU A 254 -15.60 -1.41 -37.53
CA LEU A 254 -15.25 -0.89 -38.87
C LEU A 254 -13.75 -0.99 -39.17
N SER A 255 -12.91 -0.96 -38.13
CA SER A 255 -11.46 -1.10 -38.24
C SER A 255 -10.95 -2.55 -38.16
N SER A 256 -11.83 -3.56 -38.10
CA SER A 256 -11.44 -4.96 -37.88
C SER A 256 -10.83 -5.65 -39.10
N SER A 257 -10.92 -5.07 -40.29
CA SER A 257 -10.51 -5.71 -41.55
C SER A 257 -9.02 -6.04 -41.57
N ILE A 258 -8.19 -5.24 -40.90
CA ILE A 258 -6.76 -5.53 -40.72
C ILE A 258 -6.54 -6.76 -39.81
N ILE A 259 -7.39 -6.98 -38.81
CA ILE A 259 -7.36 -8.19 -37.98
C ILE A 259 -7.69 -9.40 -38.85
N SER A 260 -8.72 -9.30 -39.72
CA SER A 260 -9.06 -10.37 -40.66
C SER A 260 -7.89 -10.73 -41.57
N LYS A 261 -7.15 -9.74 -42.07
CA LYS A 261 -5.95 -9.94 -42.88
C LYS A 261 -4.83 -10.63 -42.10
N VAL A 262 -4.51 -10.14 -40.90
CA VAL A 262 -3.38 -10.63 -40.08
C VAL A 262 -3.65 -12.00 -39.46
N LYS A 263 -4.90 -12.26 -39.05
CA LYS A 263 -5.31 -13.51 -38.38
C LYS A 263 -5.98 -14.52 -39.30
N ASP A 264 -6.15 -14.17 -40.58
CA ASP A 264 -6.91 -14.95 -41.55
C ASP A 264 -8.29 -15.38 -41.01
N ALA A 265 -9.06 -14.42 -40.51
CA ALA A 265 -10.28 -14.67 -39.74
C ALA A 265 -11.49 -13.90 -40.29
N PRO A 266 -12.66 -14.54 -40.46
CA PRO A 266 -13.89 -13.84 -40.85
C PRO A 266 -14.48 -13.04 -39.69
N ILE A 267 -15.30 -12.04 -40.03
CA ILE A 267 -16.14 -11.31 -39.07
C ILE A 267 -17.52 -11.97 -39.02
N VAL A 268 -17.97 -12.30 -37.80
CA VAL A 268 -19.30 -12.86 -37.52
C VAL A 268 -20.01 -11.95 -36.52
N LEU A 269 -21.30 -11.70 -36.75
CA LEU A 269 -22.08 -10.75 -35.97
C LEU A 269 -22.86 -11.44 -34.85
N VAL A 270 -22.96 -10.77 -33.69
CA VAL A 270 -23.79 -11.20 -32.55
C VAL A 270 -24.68 -10.06 -32.06
N GLY A 271 -25.76 -10.36 -31.35
CA GLY A 271 -26.53 -9.33 -30.67
C GLY A 271 -25.78 -8.80 -29.44
N LYS A 272 -26.15 -7.63 -28.93
CA LYS A 272 -25.46 -7.04 -27.76
C LYS A 272 -25.43 -7.99 -26.56
N ASN A 273 -26.53 -8.69 -26.32
CA ASN A 273 -26.75 -9.53 -25.13
C ASN A 273 -27.02 -11.01 -25.44
N HIS A 274 -26.88 -11.44 -26.69
CA HIS A 274 -27.15 -12.83 -27.08
C HIS A 274 -26.33 -13.27 -28.30
N ILE A 275 -26.04 -14.56 -28.36
CA ILE A 275 -25.47 -15.23 -29.54
C ILE A 275 -26.63 -15.90 -30.29
N PRO A 276 -26.92 -15.52 -31.54
CA PRO A 276 -27.91 -16.21 -32.38
C PRO A 276 -27.55 -17.68 -32.60
N ASP A 277 -28.55 -18.56 -32.72
CA ASP A 277 -28.31 -20.01 -32.88
C ASP A 277 -27.50 -20.34 -34.14
N SER A 278 -27.70 -19.58 -35.23
CA SER A 278 -26.92 -19.71 -36.46
C SER A 278 -25.42 -19.48 -36.23
N VAL A 279 -25.08 -18.48 -35.42
CA VAL A 279 -23.70 -18.17 -35.02
C VAL A 279 -23.17 -19.24 -34.08
N ARG A 280 -23.97 -19.65 -33.08
CA ARG A 280 -23.58 -20.70 -32.14
C ARG A 280 -23.24 -22.00 -32.86
N ASN A 281 -24.09 -22.44 -33.78
CA ASN A 281 -23.89 -23.64 -34.56
C ASN A 281 -22.67 -23.50 -35.47
N PHE A 282 -22.51 -22.36 -36.16
CA PHE A 282 -21.32 -22.09 -36.96
C PHE A 282 -20.01 -22.23 -36.17
N LEU A 283 -19.94 -21.66 -34.95
CA LEU A 283 -18.75 -21.73 -34.10
C LEU A 283 -18.44 -23.18 -33.67
N LYS A 284 -19.46 -23.97 -33.35
CA LYS A 284 -19.34 -25.38 -32.99
C LYS A 284 -18.92 -26.25 -34.17
N ASP A 285 -19.63 -26.14 -35.29
CA ASP A 285 -19.45 -26.96 -36.48
C ASP A 285 -18.06 -26.77 -37.08
N ASN A 286 -17.50 -25.56 -36.99
CA ASN A 286 -16.14 -25.26 -37.46
C ASN A 286 -15.06 -25.47 -36.40
N GLN A 287 -15.44 -25.89 -35.17
CA GLN A 287 -14.55 -26.11 -34.03
C GLN A 287 -13.60 -24.92 -33.83
N ILE A 288 -14.18 -23.72 -33.68
CA ILE A 288 -13.43 -22.48 -33.50
C ILE A 288 -12.70 -22.52 -32.15
N ASP A 289 -11.38 -22.30 -32.18
CA ASP A 289 -10.53 -22.31 -30.99
C ASP A 289 -10.25 -20.89 -30.46
N ASN A 290 -10.29 -19.88 -31.35
CA ASN A 290 -9.89 -18.51 -31.06
C ASN A 290 -10.98 -17.53 -31.47
N ILE A 291 -11.36 -16.66 -30.54
CA ILE A 291 -12.37 -15.64 -30.76
C ILE A 291 -11.78 -14.27 -30.41
N ILE A 292 -11.87 -13.33 -31.34
CA ILE A 292 -11.47 -11.95 -31.13
C ILE A 292 -12.74 -11.09 -31.12
N ILE A 293 -13.19 -10.67 -29.94
CA ILE A 293 -14.30 -9.74 -29.79
C ILE A 293 -13.79 -8.33 -30.09
N VAL A 294 -14.39 -7.64 -31.05
CA VAL A 294 -14.09 -6.24 -31.35
C VAL A 294 -15.25 -5.36 -30.87
N GLY A 295 -14.94 -4.47 -29.94
CA GLY A 295 -15.86 -3.50 -29.36
C GLY A 295 -16.06 -3.66 -27.85
N GLY A 296 -16.48 -2.56 -27.23
CA GLY A 296 -16.68 -2.48 -25.79
C GLY A 296 -17.84 -3.35 -25.28
N VAL A 297 -17.99 -3.44 -23.96
CA VAL A 297 -19.10 -4.17 -23.31
C VAL A 297 -20.48 -3.59 -23.63
N ASN A 298 -20.53 -2.34 -24.11
CA ASN A 298 -21.76 -1.71 -24.58
C ASN A 298 -22.21 -2.21 -25.96
N SER A 299 -21.26 -2.68 -26.79
CA SER A 299 -21.47 -3.19 -28.15
C SER A 299 -21.65 -4.71 -28.14
N VAL A 300 -20.78 -5.42 -27.40
CA VAL A 300 -20.84 -6.87 -27.17
C VAL A 300 -20.66 -7.13 -25.67
N SER A 301 -21.75 -7.45 -24.97
CA SER A 301 -21.77 -7.56 -23.50
C SER A 301 -20.84 -8.62 -22.94
N GLN A 302 -20.53 -8.50 -21.65
CA GLN A 302 -19.82 -9.54 -20.92
C GLN A 302 -20.60 -10.86 -20.89
N LYS A 303 -21.94 -10.82 -20.92
CA LYS A 303 -22.79 -12.01 -21.04
C LYS A 303 -22.46 -12.79 -22.32
N VAL A 304 -22.35 -12.12 -23.46
CA VAL A 304 -21.98 -12.76 -24.72
C VAL A 304 -20.57 -13.35 -24.65
N GLN A 305 -19.62 -12.65 -24.04
CA GLN A 305 -18.26 -13.18 -23.83
C GLN A 305 -18.25 -14.47 -22.99
N ILE A 306 -19.02 -14.54 -21.92
CA ILE A 306 -19.15 -15.75 -21.09
C ILE A 306 -19.83 -16.88 -21.90
N GLN A 307 -20.89 -16.57 -22.65
CA GLN A 307 -21.55 -17.53 -23.53
C GLN A 307 -20.61 -18.10 -24.61
N LEU A 308 -19.73 -17.27 -25.16
CA LEU A 308 -18.70 -17.70 -26.12
C LEU A 308 -17.66 -18.62 -25.44
N LYS A 309 -17.24 -18.31 -24.20
CA LYS A 309 -16.25 -19.12 -23.45
C LYS A 309 -16.76 -20.55 -23.25
N TYR A 310 -18.03 -20.67 -22.91
CA TYR A 310 -18.68 -21.94 -22.58
C TYR A 310 -19.55 -22.47 -23.72
N ILE A 311 -19.29 -22.06 -24.96
CA ILE A 311 -20.17 -22.40 -26.08
C ILE A 311 -20.33 -23.92 -26.28
N ASN A 312 -19.29 -24.69 -25.95
CA ASN A 312 -19.26 -26.15 -26.06
C ASN A 312 -19.83 -26.89 -24.84
N LYS A 313 -20.24 -26.17 -23.79
CA LYS A 313 -20.83 -26.76 -22.58
C LYS A 313 -22.34 -26.48 -22.53
N SER A 314 -23.09 -27.39 -21.91
CA SER A 314 -24.48 -27.20 -21.53
C SER A 314 -24.61 -26.19 -20.37
N THR A 315 -25.82 -25.68 -20.14
CA THR A 315 -26.05 -24.71 -19.06
C THR A 315 -25.86 -25.36 -17.69
N GLU A 316 -26.21 -26.63 -17.59
CA GLU A 316 -26.10 -27.47 -16.41
C GLU A 316 -24.63 -27.69 -16.05
N GLU A 317 -23.76 -27.98 -17.03
CA GLU A 317 -22.31 -28.12 -16.81
C GLU A 317 -21.68 -26.83 -16.31
N VAL A 318 -22.03 -25.69 -16.91
CA VAL A 318 -21.49 -24.37 -16.50
C VAL A 318 -21.95 -24.00 -15.10
N LYS A 319 -23.24 -24.19 -14.78
CA LYS A 319 -23.77 -23.95 -13.43
C LYS A 319 -23.14 -24.85 -12.38
N ALA A 320 -22.87 -26.12 -12.72
CA ALA A 320 -22.19 -27.05 -11.83
C ALA A 320 -20.75 -26.61 -11.53
N GLU A 321 -20.02 -26.12 -12.55
CA GLU A 321 -18.66 -25.58 -12.42
C GLU A 321 -18.61 -24.34 -11.50
N TYR A 322 -19.47 -23.35 -11.74
CA TYR A 322 -19.59 -22.18 -10.87
C TYR A 322 -19.98 -22.56 -9.43
N SER A 323 -20.94 -23.48 -9.27
CA SER A 323 -21.40 -23.93 -7.94
C SER A 323 -20.28 -24.63 -7.16
N LYS A 324 -19.45 -25.44 -7.83
CA LYS A 324 -18.30 -26.11 -7.22
C LYS A 324 -17.28 -25.09 -6.71
N GLU A 325 -16.93 -24.09 -7.50
CA GLU A 325 -15.95 -23.07 -7.11
C GLU A 325 -16.47 -22.16 -5.99
N ILE A 326 -17.73 -21.74 -6.07
CA ILE A 326 -18.39 -20.96 -4.99
C ILE A 326 -18.37 -21.76 -3.68
N THR A 327 -18.63 -23.06 -3.73
CA THR A 327 -18.60 -23.93 -2.54
C THR A 327 -17.21 -24.00 -1.93
N LYS A 328 -16.18 -24.15 -2.77
CA LYS A 328 -14.77 -24.16 -2.34
C LYS A 328 -14.39 -22.83 -1.68
N LEU A 329 -14.67 -21.69 -2.32
CA LEU A 329 -14.37 -20.37 -1.75
C LEU A 329 -15.11 -20.11 -0.44
N LYS A 330 -16.36 -20.57 -0.30
CA LYS A 330 -17.10 -20.50 0.98
C LYS A 330 -16.42 -21.32 2.08
N SER A 331 -15.90 -22.50 1.75
CA SER A 331 -15.11 -23.31 2.69
C SER A 331 -13.82 -22.59 3.10
N ASP A 332 -13.13 -21.95 2.15
CA ASP A 332 -11.91 -21.18 2.44
C ASP A 332 -12.20 -19.98 3.36
N VAL A 333 -13.30 -19.25 3.11
CA VAL A 333 -13.75 -18.15 3.98
C VAL A 333 -14.00 -18.63 5.41
N ALA A 334 -14.69 -19.77 5.59
CA ALA A 334 -14.93 -20.34 6.91
C ALA A 334 -13.61 -20.74 7.61
N ASN A 335 -12.64 -21.26 6.87
CA ASN A 335 -11.32 -21.60 7.39
C ASN A 335 -10.52 -20.35 7.81
N TYR A 336 -10.55 -19.27 7.01
CA TYR A 336 -9.92 -18.01 7.37
C TYR A 336 -10.54 -17.40 8.64
N ASP A 337 -11.87 -17.46 8.79
CA ASP A 337 -12.54 -17.00 10.00
C ASP A 337 -12.10 -17.75 11.25
N LYS A 338 -11.94 -19.08 11.14
CA LYS A 338 -11.40 -19.90 12.22
C LYS A 338 -9.97 -19.48 12.59
N GLN A 339 -9.08 -19.35 11.62
CA GLN A 339 -7.68 -18.97 11.85
C GLN A 339 -7.53 -17.56 12.42
N ILE A 340 -8.31 -16.58 11.94
CA ILE A 340 -8.31 -15.22 12.49
C ILE A 340 -8.74 -15.25 13.96
N LYS A 341 -9.75 -16.05 14.31
CA LYS A 341 -10.21 -16.21 15.69
C LYS A 341 -9.12 -16.82 16.57
N GLU A 342 -8.45 -17.88 16.10
CA GLU A 342 -7.34 -18.53 16.82
C GLU A 342 -6.16 -17.57 17.01
N ALA A 343 -5.71 -16.88 15.96
CA ALA A 343 -4.61 -15.91 16.04
C ALA A 343 -4.90 -14.75 17.00
N ARG A 344 -6.16 -14.28 17.07
CA ARG A 344 -6.57 -13.25 18.04
C ARG A 344 -6.51 -13.74 19.48
N ILE A 345 -6.89 -15.00 19.73
CA ILE A 345 -6.81 -15.62 21.06
C ILE A 345 -5.34 -15.71 21.48
N ASP A 346 -4.47 -16.22 20.61
CA ASP A 346 -3.04 -16.34 20.88
C ASP A 346 -2.43 -14.96 21.17
N ARG A 347 -2.73 -13.97 20.33
CA ARG A 347 -2.23 -12.60 20.50
C ARG A 347 -2.56 -12.03 21.89
N ILE A 348 -3.79 -12.23 22.36
CA ILE A 348 -4.21 -11.74 23.68
C ILE A 348 -3.50 -12.49 24.80
N SER A 349 -3.35 -13.81 24.69
CA SER A 349 -2.57 -14.61 25.66
C SER A 349 -1.13 -14.10 25.80
N TYR A 350 -0.48 -13.71 24.68
CA TYR A 350 0.84 -13.09 24.73
C TYR A 350 0.82 -11.71 25.40
N LEU A 351 -0.18 -10.88 25.11
CA LEU A 351 -0.32 -9.55 25.73
C LEU A 351 -0.57 -9.64 27.26
N GLU A 352 -1.35 -10.61 27.73
CA GLU A 352 -1.60 -10.84 29.16
C GLU A 352 -0.31 -11.18 29.92
N LYS A 353 0.55 -12.03 29.35
CA LYS A 353 1.84 -12.38 29.96
C LYS A 353 2.84 -11.22 29.96
N VAL A 354 2.90 -10.45 28.88
CA VAL A 354 3.71 -9.21 28.83
C VAL A 354 3.23 -8.23 29.90
N LEU A 355 1.91 -8.12 30.08
CA LEU A 355 1.31 -7.28 31.10
C LEU A 355 1.70 -7.72 32.52
N GLU A 356 1.65 -9.02 32.82
CA GLU A 356 2.05 -9.56 34.12
C GLU A 356 3.53 -9.27 34.44
N GLY A 357 4.43 -9.46 33.46
CA GLY A 357 5.84 -9.10 33.60
C GLY A 357 6.05 -7.62 33.88
N ALA A 358 5.38 -6.76 33.10
CA ALA A 358 5.46 -5.31 33.27
C ALA A 358 4.89 -4.84 34.62
N GLU A 359 3.82 -5.46 35.13
CA GLU A 359 3.26 -5.15 36.45
C GLU A 359 4.21 -5.56 37.59
N LYS A 360 4.91 -6.69 37.45
CA LYS A 360 5.92 -7.12 38.42
C LYS A 360 7.10 -6.14 38.46
N GLU A 361 7.62 -5.74 37.30
CA GLU A 361 8.72 -4.78 37.21
C GLU A 361 8.33 -3.40 37.74
N ARG A 362 7.11 -2.95 37.46
CA ARG A 362 6.57 -1.70 38.01
C ARG A 362 6.50 -1.72 39.53
N LYS A 363 6.07 -2.83 40.15
CA LYS A 363 6.02 -2.95 41.62
C LYS A 363 7.42 -2.81 42.22
N ILE A 364 8.41 -3.48 41.65
CA ILE A 364 9.81 -3.39 42.08
C ILE A 364 10.32 -1.94 41.96
N ALA A 365 10.04 -1.27 40.84
CA ALA A 365 10.46 0.12 40.66
C ALA A 365 9.73 1.08 41.61
N GLN A 366 8.45 0.84 41.90
CA GLN A 366 7.72 1.62 42.89
C GLN A 366 8.32 1.44 44.29
N GLU A 367 8.67 0.22 44.67
CA GLU A 367 9.39 -0.04 45.93
C GLU A 367 10.73 0.72 45.98
N TRP A 368 11.45 0.82 44.85
CA TRP A 368 12.70 1.57 44.78
C TRP A 368 12.50 3.08 44.90
N VAL A 369 11.44 3.63 44.30
CA VAL A 369 11.05 5.04 44.46
C VAL A 369 10.65 5.33 45.91
N ASP A 370 9.79 4.47 46.48
CA ASP A 370 9.24 4.62 47.83
C ASP A 370 10.32 4.51 48.92
N ASN A 371 11.43 3.82 48.63
CA ASN A 371 12.58 3.70 49.54
C ASN A 371 13.71 4.71 49.22
N GLY A 372 13.58 5.50 48.15
CA GLY A 372 14.49 6.59 47.79
C GLY A 372 15.97 6.23 47.87
N VAL A 373 16.72 7.01 48.66
CA VAL A 373 18.17 6.88 48.86
C VAL A 373 18.57 5.51 49.41
N PHE A 374 17.72 4.85 50.20
CA PHE A 374 18.05 3.52 50.74
C PHE A 374 18.14 2.49 49.62
N SER A 375 17.19 2.50 48.67
CA SER A 375 17.24 1.62 47.51
C SER A 375 18.38 1.98 46.56
N PHE A 376 18.66 3.28 46.38
CA PHE A 376 19.83 3.74 45.62
C PHE A 376 21.13 3.17 46.20
N LEU A 377 21.39 3.35 47.50
CA LEU A 377 22.62 2.86 48.15
C LEU A 377 22.74 1.33 48.12
N HIS A 378 21.62 0.62 48.32
CA HIS A 378 21.59 -0.84 48.20
C HIS A 378 21.93 -1.30 46.77
N TRP A 379 21.34 -0.67 45.76
CA TRP A 379 21.66 -0.95 44.37
C TRP A 379 23.11 -0.60 44.02
N THR A 380 23.61 0.56 44.46
CA THR A 380 24.98 1.00 44.19
C THR A 380 26.02 0.06 44.76
N LYS A 381 25.78 -0.49 45.96
CA LYS A 381 26.67 -1.52 46.56
C LYS A 381 26.83 -2.74 45.66
N GLU A 382 25.75 -3.18 45.03
CA GLU A 382 25.75 -4.36 44.15
C GLU A 382 26.33 -4.03 42.76
N ALA A 383 25.94 -2.89 42.19
CA ALA A 383 26.33 -2.48 40.84
C ALA A 383 27.77 -1.95 40.75
N TYR A 384 28.29 -1.33 41.83
CA TYR A 384 29.63 -0.75 41.89
C TYR A 384 30.37 -1.20 43.15
N PRO A 385 30.92 -2.43 43.15
CA PRO A 385 31.58 -3.02 44.32
C PRO A 385 32.71 -2.17 44.91
N GLN A 386 33.38 -1.34 44.10
CA GLN A 386 34.40 -0.41 44.58
C GLN A 386 33.86 0.61 45.59
N TYR A 387 32.58 0.98 45.51
CA TYR A 387 31.95 1.92 46.43
C TYR A 387 31.15 1.24 47.57
N ALA A 388 31.19 -0.10 47.66
CA ALA A 388 30.37 -0.88 48.59
C ALA A 388 30.57 -0.49 50.06
N ASP A 389 31.81 -0.34 50.51
CA ASP A 389 32.12 0.04 51.89
C ASP A 389 31.58 1.42 52.24
N ASN A 390 31.65 2.38 51.30
CA ASN A 390 31.15 3.73 51.51
C ASN A 390 29.61 3.78 51.51
N ALA A 391 28.97 3.00 50.63
CA ALA A 391 27.51 2.82 50.62
C ALA A 391 26.99 2.14 51.90
N ASP A 392 27.71 1.15 52.44
CA ASP A 392 27.35 0.48 53.70
C ASP A 392 27.44 1.44 54.90
N LYS A 393 28.48 2.28 54.97
CA LYS A 393 28.58 3.33 56.00
C LYS A 393 27.41 4.32 55.91
N ALA A 394 27.07 4.74 54.70
CA ALA A 394 25.92 5.62 54.45
C ALA A 394 24.61 4.98 54.93
N LEU A 395 24.35 3.73 54.57
CA LEU A 395 23.18 2.97 55.02
C LEU A 395 23.13 2.82 56.54
N MET A 396 24.27 2.52 57.18
CA MET A 396 24.36 2.42 58.64
C MET A 396 23.98 3.73 59.33
N ILE A 397 24.46 4.86 58.81
CA ILE A 397 24.09 6.20 59.31
C ILE A 397 22.59 6.43 59.18
N LEU A 398 22.03 6.24 57.98
CA LEU A 398 20.61 6.51 57.76
C LEU A 398 19.71 5.62 58.63
N ARG A 399 20.01 4.31 58.71
CA ARG A 399 19.24 3.34 59.53
C ARG A 399 19.18 3.72 61.00
N LYS A 400 20.30 4.17 61.58
CA LYS A 400 20.36 4.64 62.97
C LYS A 400 19.33 5.73 63.25
N TYR A 401 19.06 6.61 62.29
CA TYR A 401 18.15 7.74 62.43
C TYR A 401 16.72 7.45 61.94
N VAL A 402 16.49 6.30 61.30
CA VAL A 402 15.13 5.78 61.06
C VAL A 402 14.50 5.35 62.38
N GLU A 403 15.26 4.69 63.25
CA GLU A 403 14.78 4.20 64.56
C GLU A 403 14.23 5.33 65.46
N THR A 404 14.76 6.55 65.28
CA THR A 404 14.36 7.75 66.02
C THR A 404 13.33 8.61 65.28
N ASN A 405 12.83 8.16 64.12
CA ASN A 405 11.93 8.91 63.21
C ASN A 405 12.50 10.27 62.73
N GLU A 406 13.82 10.38 62.65
CA GLU A 406 14.49 11.61 62.21
C GLU A 406 14.80 11.60 60.71
N VAL A 407 14.75 10.44 60.06
CA VAL A 407 14.67 10.29 58.60
C VAL A 407 13.61 9.25 58.26
N ASN A 408 12.85 9.45 57.18
CA ASN A 408 11.91 8.46 56.70
C ASN A 408 11.84 8.45 55.16
N PRO A 409 12.40 7.43 54.50
CA PRO A 409 12.46 7.38 53.03
C PRO A 409 11.10 7.29 52.37
N THR A 410 10.07 6.82 53.09
CA THR A 410 8.71 6.64 52.56
C THR A 410 7.88 7.93 52.55
N ILE A 411 8.37 9.01 53.16
CA ILE A 411 7.68 10.30 53.18
C ILE A 411 8.14 11.12 51.97
N LYS A 412 7.20 11.46 51.08
CA LYS A 412 7.48 12.36 49.95
C LYS A 412 8.01 13.70 50.46
N GLY A 413 9.15 14.14 49.91
CA GLY A 413 9.83 15.37 50.29
C GLY A 413 10.80 15.23 51.47
N ASP A 414 10.92 14.04 52.08
CA ASP A 414 12.03 13.72 52.98
C ASP A 414 13.37 13.82 52.24
N ALA A 415 14.45 14.23 52.90
CA ALA A 415 15.76 14.38 52.26
C ALA A 415 16.31 13.06 51.67
N THR A 416 15.81 11.92 52.15
CA THR A 416 16.14 10.58 51.63
C THR A 416 15.20 10.11 50.51
N SER A 417 14.24 10.93 50.06
CA SER A 417 13.34 10.58 48.96
C SER A 417 14.03 10.63 47.59
N TYR A 418 13.51 9.86 46.63
CA TYR A 418 14.05 9.81 45.26
C TYR A 418 14.08 11.19 44.58
N ASP A 419 13.00 11.97 44.68
CA ASP A 419 12.91 13.32 44.10
C ASP A 419 14.02 14.24 44.65
N ASN A 420 14.31 14.16 45.94
CA ASN A 420 15.34 14.99 46.58
C ASN A 420 16.78 14.48 46.34
N LEU A 421 16.94 13.18 46.05
CA LEU A 421 18.22 12.63 45.60
C LEU A 421 18.61 13.22 44.23
N MET A 422 17.66 13.41 43.32
CA MET A 422 17.92 14.07 42.04
C MET A 422 18.30 15.55 42.22
N ILE A 423 17.59 16.27 43.11
CA ILE A 423 17.91 17.67 43.44
C ILE A 423 19.32 17.80 44.05
N THR A 424 19.78 16.80 44.79
CA THR A 424 21.11 16.79 45.40
C THR A 424 22.23 16.80 44.34
N ASP A 425 22.06 16.05 43.25
CA ASP A 425 23.00 16.04 42.12
C ASP A 425 23.08 17.41 41.43
N ASP A 426 21.92 17.98 41.09
CA ASP A 426 21.81 19.30 40.46
C ASP A 426 22.54 20.37 41.30
N LEU A 427 22.39 20.34 42.63
CA LEU A 427 23.05 21.29 43.53
C LEU A 427 24.57 21.09 43.62
N LEU A 428 25.07 19.84 43.56
CA LEU A 428 26.51 19.57 43.55
C LEU A 428 27.17 20.09 42.25
N GLU A 429 26.50 19.90 41.11
CA GLU A 429 26.92 20.46 39.83
C GLU A 429 26.94 21.99 39.86
N GLU A 430 25.86 22.62 40.34
CA GLU A 430 25.78 24.09 40.48
C GLU A 430 26.92 24.62 41.38
N ASN A 431 27.23 23.93 42.48
CA ASN A 431 28.36 24.27 43.36
C ASN A 431 29.69 24.36 42.62
N ASN A 432 30.00 23.32 41.83
CA ASN A 432 31.27 23.21 41.13
C ASN A 432 31.36 24.22 39.98
N GLN A 433 30.23 24.58 39.36
CA GLN A 433 30.17 25.66 38.38
C GLN A 433 30.53 27.01 39.01
N PHE A 434 30.05 27.33 40.22
CA PHE A 434 30.46 28.55 40.91
C PHE A 434 31.96 28.58 41.20
N ARG A 435 32.52 27.48 41.72
CA ARG A 435 33.97 27.38 42.00
C ARG A 435 34.83 27.51 40.75
N ALA A 436 34.36 26.99 39.61
CA ALA A 436 35.08 27.08 38.34
C ALA A 436 34.99 28.46 37.66
N SER A 437 33.95 29.25 37.95
CA SER A 437 33.67 30.53 37.28
C SER A 437 34.11 31.78 38.07
N ASP A 438 34.42 31.63 39.36
CA ASP A 438 34.85 32.74 40.20
C ASP A 438 36.34 33.08 40.03
N ASN A 439 36.64 34.20 39.37
CA ASN A 439 38.02 34.61 39.09
C ASN A 439 38.81 35.11 40.31
N ASN A 440 38.18 35.28 41.49
CA ASN A 440 38.87 35.72 42.71
C ASN A 440 39.64 34.57 43.39
N PHE A 441 39.29 33.32 43.09
CA PHE A 441 39.83 32.13 43.73
C PHE A 441 40.22 31.09 42.67
N ASN A 442 41.35 30.42 42.86
CA ASN A 442 41.78 29.33 41.98
C ASN A 442 41.67 28.01 42.73
N VAL A 443 40.45 27.49 42.85
CA VAL A 443 40.15 26.30 43.66
C VAL A 443 39.58 25.17 42.81
N GLY A 444 39.92 23.93 43.18
CA GLY A 444 39.48 22.74 42.45
C GLY A 444 38.01 22.39 42.70
N PRO A 445 37.40 21.52 41.86
CA PRO A 445 36.04 21.04 42.08
C PRO A 445 35.95 20.24 43.38
N MET A 446 34.77 20.26 43.99
CA MET A 446 34.44 19.40 45.11
C MET A 446 33.97 18.04 44.61
N HIS A 447 34.40 17.00 45.31
CA HIS A 447 33.92 15.65 45.10
C HIS A 447 32.87 15.29 46.16
N THR A 448 32.23 14.13 46.03
CA THR A 448 31.27 13.64 47.03
C THR A 448 31.62 12.24 47.49
N ASN A 449 30.89 11.74 48.48
CA ASN A 449 30.79 10.32 48.77
C ASN A 449 29.43 10.03 49.42
N PHE A 450 29.02 8.76 49.48
CA PHE A 450 27.73 8.38 50.04
C PHE A 450 27.64 8.60 51.55
N GLU A 451 28.75 8.49 52.27
CA GLU A 451 28.78 8.70 53.72
C GLU A 451 28.47 10.17 54.09
N ILE A 452 29.11 11.12 53.42
CA ILE A 452 28.87 12.56 53.63
C ILE A 452 27.48 12.97 53.14
N LEU A 453 26.99 12.35 52.05
CA LEU A 453 25.63 12.51 51.58
C LEU A 453 24.58 12.07 52.62
N ALA A 454 24.77 10.90 53.23
CA ALA A 454 23.88 10.42 54.29
C ALA A 454 23.85 11.36 55.50
N LYS A 455 25.01 11.90 55.89
CA LYS A 455 25.11 12.91 56.97
C LYS A 455 24.36 14.19 56.62
N ALA A 456 24.55 14.70 55.40
CA ALA A 456 23.82 15.88 54.90
C ALA A 456 22.31 15.67 54.95
N MET A 457 21.82 14.49 54.53
CA MET A 457 20.39 14.14 54.54
C MET A 457 19.80 14.07 55.95
N VAL A 458 20.52 13.47 56.90
CA VAL A 458 20.10 13.43 58.31
C VAL A 458 19.99 14.85 58.87
N SER A 459 21.01 15.69 58.64
CA SER A 459 21.00 17.08 59.11
C SER A 459 19.91 17.91 58.42
N ALA A 460 19.68 17.73 57.12
CA ALA A 460 18.58 18.37 56.39
C ALA A 460 17.21 18.01 56.97
N ASN A 461 16.97 16.73 57.29
CA ASN A 461 15.73 16.32 57.94
C ASN A 461 15.59 16.87 59.36
N ARG A 462 16.64 16.82 60.18
CA ARG A 462 16.62 17.33 61.56
C ARG A 462 16.38 18.83 61.64
N SER A 463 16.82 19.59 60.63
CA SER A 463 16.57 21.04 60.53
C SER A 463 15.08 21.42 60.51
N THR A 464 14.20 20.45 60.21
CA THR A 464 12.75 20.66 60.23
C THR A 464 12.14 20.63 61.65
N ASN A 465 12.87 20.12 62.65
CA ASN A 465 12.40 20.00 64.02
C ASN A 465 13.22 20.92 64.95
N HIS A 466 12.59 21.98 65.46
CA HIS A 466 13.24 22.96 66.34
C HIS A 466 13.79 22.37 67.66
N ASN A 467 13.30 21.21 68.12
CA ASN A 467 13.80 20.54 69.32
C ASN A 467 15.10 19.78 69.05
N ASN A 468 15.27 19.28 67.82
CA ASN A 468 16.47 18.57 67.39
C ASN A 468 17.51 19.54 66.83
N GLY A 469 17.08 20.65 66.21
CA GLY A 469 17.89 21.83 65.89
C GLY A 469 19.21 21.54 65.17
N HIS A 470 20.10 22.53 65.19
CA HIS A 470 21.48 22.47 64.69
C HIS A 470 22.41 21.68 65.63
N ARG A 471 21.93 20.57 66.22
CA ARG A 471 22.79 19.72 67.05
C ARG A 471 23.92 19.25 66.15
N HIS A 472 25.15 19.70 66.39
CA HIS A 472 26.41 19.32 65.72
C HIS A 472 26.65 17.80 65.81
N THR A 473 25.79 17.05 65.14
CA THR A 473 25.63 15.60 65.28
C THR A 473 26.79 14.88 64.65
N PHE A 474 27.32 15.50 63.60
CA PHE A 474 28.55 15.12 62.96
C PHE A 474 29.51 16.32 63.06
N GLN A 475 30.81 16.06 63.08
CA GLN A 475 31.85 17.08 62.89
C GLN A 475 31.87 17.52 61.41
N VAL A 476 30.74 18.05 60.95
CA VAL A 476 30.55 18.63 59.62
C VAL A 476 30.20 20.10 59.81
N ALA A 477 30.74 20.99 58.97
CA ALA A 477 30.38 22.40 58.99
C ALA A 477 28.93 22.55 58.52
N GLU A 478 27.97 22.71 59.43
CA GLU A 478 26.55 22.84 59.09
C GLU A 478 26.22 24.28 58.70
N ASN A 479 25.98 24.51 57.42
CA ASN A 479 25.42 25.75 56.90
C ASN A 479 24.02 25.45 56.32
N LEU A 480 22.99 25.93 57.03
CA LEU A 480 21.59 25.70 56.70
C LEU A 480 20.98 26.95 56.07
N ALA A 481 20.53 26.83 54.82
CA ALA A 481 19.74 27.88 54.16
C ALA A 481 18.26 27.64 54.44
N TRP A 482 17.60 28.71 54.87
CA TRP A 482 16.19 28.74 55.23
C TRP A 482 15.45 29.75 54.37
N GLY A 483 14.31 29.32 53.81
CA GLY A 483 13.34 30.24 53.20
C GLY A 483 13.65 30.73 51.79
N MET A 484 14.67 30.19 51.12
CA MET A 484 14.99 30.50 49.73
C MET A 484 14.90 29.24 48.85
N PRO A 485 14.24 29.30 47.66
CA PRO A 485 14.19 28.18 46.73
C PRO A 485 15.55 27.81 46.12
N ASN A 486 16.44 28.77 45.89
CA ASN A 486 17.83 28.54 45.51
C ASN A 486 18.71 29.01 46.67
N PRO A 487 19.50 28.12 47.30
CA PRO A 487 20.29 28.48 48.46
C PRO A 487 21.58 29.24 48.09
N TYR A 488 22.05 29.14 46.84
CA TYR A 488 23.22 29.87 46.34
C TYR A 488 22.97 31.36 46.13
N TYR A 489 21.71 31.77 45.94
CA TYR A 489 21.39 33.19 45.89
C TYR A 489 21.85 33.91 47.18
N GLY A 490 21.66 33.30 48.34
CA GLY A 490 22.15 33.84 49.61
C GLY A 490 23.66 33.67 49.77
N TRP A 491 24.14 32.43 49.65
CA TRP A 491 25.53 32.10 50.00
C TRP A 491 26.58 32.51 48.99
N TYR A 492 26.24 32.51 47.70
CA TYR A 492 27.14 32.92 46.63
C TYR A 492 26.80 34.35 46.20
N ASP A 493 25.65 34.60 45.57
CA ASP A 493 25.39 35.90 44.93
C ASP A 493 25.41 37.08 45.92
N MET A 494 24.67 36.97 47.04
CA MET A 494 24.58 38.05 48.02
C MET A 494 25.86 38.23 48.84
N GLU A 495 26.42 37.14 49.37
CA GLU A 495 27.65 37.21 50.17
C GLU A 495 28.88 37.54 49.34
N LYS A 496 28.97 37.12 48.08
CA LYS A 496 30.05 37.53 47.16
C LYS A 496 30.05 39.04 46.95
N ALA A 497 28.87 39.65 46.75
CA ALA A 497 28.78 41.10 46.58
C ALA A 497 29.25 41.86 47.85
N LEU A 498 29.00 41.29 49.03
CA LEU A 498 29.53 41.81 50.29
C LEU A 498 31.05 41.60 50.37
N TYR A 499 31.55 40.42 50.00
CA TYR A 499 32.98 40.10 50.00
C TYR A 499 33.79 41.00 49.05
N ASP A 500 33.28 41.21 47.84
CA ASP A 500 33.89 42.08 46.82
C ASP A 500 33.93 43.55 47.31
N LYS A 501 33.04 43.95 48.23
CA LYS A 501 33.00 45.28 48.86
C LYS A 501 33.88 45.38 50.10
N ASP A 502 33.81 44.42 51.02
CA ASP A 502 34.60 44.32 52.25
C ASP A 502 34.83 42.84 52.62
N ARG A 503 36.07 42.39 52.49
CA ARG A 503 36.47 40.99 52.74
C ARG A 503 36.36 40.57 54.20
N ASN A 504 36.28 41.52 55.14
CA ASN A 504 36.16 41.24 56.57
C ASN A 504 34.72 41.35 57.08
N ASP A 505 33.74 41.52 56.18
CA ASP A 505 32.35 41.58 56.58
C ASP A 505 31.96 40.26 57.27
N PRO A 506 31.49 40.29 58.54
CA PRO A 506 31.22 39.07 59.30
C PRO A 506 30.10 38.21 58.70
N ARG A 507 29.42 38.69 57.66
CA ARG A 507 28.34 38.00 56.95
C ARG A 507 28.81 37.16 55.76
N VAL A 508 30.07 37.20 55.33
CA VAL A 508 30.57 36.53 54.10
C VAL A 508 31.04 35.08 54.29
N GLY A 509 30.67 34.46 55.42
CA GLY A 509 31.22 33.17 55.84
C GLY A 509 30.88 31.99 54.93
N HIS A 510 29.70 31.97 54.31
CA HIS A 510 29.29 30.85 53.43
C HIS A 510 30.01 30.92 52.09
N TYR A 511 30.09 32.12 51.53
CA TYR A 511 30.86 32.38 50.31
C TYR A 511 32.33 31.97 50.49
N THR A 512 32.97 32.37 51.61
CA THR A 512 34.37 32.00 51.85
C THR A 512 34.56 30.50 52.04
N ASN A 513 33.61 29.81 52.67
CA ASN A 513 33.67 28.34 52.77
C ASN A 513 33.54 27.71 51.39
N LEU A 514 32.57 28.13 50.57
CA LEU A 514 32.38 27.75 49.16
C LEU A 514 33.64 27.90 48.31
N MET A 515 34.53 28.81 48.68
CA MET A 515 35.77 29.12 47.96
C MET A 515 37.05 28.70 48.70
N ASP A 516 36.96 27.98 49.81
CA ASP A 516 38.14 27.48 50.54
C ASP A 516 38.63 26.16 49.91
N ASP A 517 39.94 26.06 49.71
CA ASP A 517 40.61 24.91 49.10
C ASP A 517 40.98 23.83 50.14
N SER A 518 40.85 24.12 51.43
CA SER A 518 41.00 23.14 52.52
C SER A 518 39.95 22.03 52.44
N TYR A 519 38.87 22.27 51.69
CA TYR A 519 37.76 21.36 51.51
C TYR A 519 37.76 20.71 50.12
N LYS A 520 37.81 19.38 50.10
CA LYS A 520 37.85 18.57 48.86
C LYS A 520 36.60 17.72 48.63
N VAL A 521 35.69 17.66 49.61
CA VAL A 521 34.50 16.81 49.57
C VAL A 521 33.30 17.56 50.14
N CYS A 522 32.17 17.50 49.45
CA CYS A 522 30.90 18.12 49.83
C CYS A 522 29.71 17.22 49.48
N ALA A 523 28.65 17.27 50.27
CA ALA A 523 27.31 16.85 49.85
C ALA A 523 26.25 17.87 50.26
N ILE A 524 25.21 17.96 49.42
CA ILE A 524 24.14 18.94 49.56
C ILE A 524 22.82 18.20 49.59
N ALA A 525 22.12 18.19 50.71
CA ALA A 525 20.83 17.52 50.82
C ALA A 525 19.69 18.52 50.97
N CYS A 526 18.57 18.22 50.32
CA CYS A 526 17.36 19.04 50.33
C CYS A 526 16.21 18.30 50.99
N ASN A 527 15.53 18.92 51.95
CA ASN A 527 14.22 18.49 52.44
C ASN A 527 13.16 19.47 51.92
N ASN A 528 12.21 18.93 51.16
CA ASN A 528 11.11 19.65 50.53
C ASN A 528 9.76 19.10 51.01
N ASN A 529 9.64 18.84 52.31
CA ASN A 529 8.42 18.30 52.89
C ASN A 529 7.27 19.33 52.75
N PRO A 530 6.21 19.01 51.99
CA PRO A 530 5.12 19.96 51.71
C PRO A 530 4.34 20.38 52.95
N LYS A 531 4.45 19.65 54.07
CA LYS A 531 3.82 20.03 55.35
C LYS A 531 4.50 21.21 56.05
N ILE A 532 5.77 21.47 55.74
CA ILE A 532 6.60 22.46 56.45
C ILE A 532 6.75 23.76 55.65
N ASN A 533 6.24 23.81 54.41
CA ASN A 533 6.13 24.99 53.55
C ASN A 533 7.41 25.85 53.45
N SER A 534 8.57 25.19 53.51
CA SER A 534 9.88 25.83 53.37
C SER A 534 10.93 24.81 52.94
N LEU A 535 11.69 25.12 51.90
CA LEU A 535 12.85 24.35 51.48
C LEU A 535 13.93 24.45 52.57
N ARG A 536 14.48 23.30 52.99
CA ARG A 536 15.59 23.22 53.95
C ARG A 536 16.75 22.52 53.28
N ILE A 537 17.87 23.22 53.14
CA ILE A 537 19.04 22.71 52.43
C ILE A 537 20.22 22.70 53.38
N THR A 538 20.92 21.57 53.43
CA THR A 538 22.10 21.36 54.26
C THR A 538 23.31 21.10 53.40
N PHE A 539 24.42 21.75 53.75
CA PHE A 539 25.74 21.52 53.19
C PHE A 539 26.57 20.76 54.22
N ALA A 540 27.25 19.69 53.81
CA ALA A 540 28.13 18.90 54.66
C ALA A 540 29.51 18.75 54.02
N TRP A 541 30.56 18.98 54.81
CA TRP A 541 31.95 19.10 54.37
C TRP A 541 32.86 18.16 55.20
N ASN A 542 33.97 17.69 54.62
CA ASN A 542 34.84 16.66 55.20
C ASN A 542 35.90 17.19 56.21
N ALA A 543 35.48 17.86 57.29
CA ALA A 543 36.45 18.38 58.25
C ALA A 543 37.18 17.31 59.11
N ASP A 544 36.80 16.02 59.06
CA ASP A 544 37.36 15.00 59.98
C ASP A 544 37.34 13.53 59.49
N PHE A 545 37.25 13.22 58.19
CA PHE A 545 37.14 11.82 57.71
C PHE A 545 38.38 11.35 56.93
N SER A 546 39.15 10.45 57.54
CA SER A 546 40.22 9.66 56.92
C SER A 546 39.70 8.38 56.26
N ASN A 547 40.13 8.12 55.01
CA ASN A 547 39.84 7.01 54.07
C ASN A 547 38.90 7.32 52.89
N ASP A 548 39.36 8.20 51.98
CA ASP A 548 39.96 7.91 50.66
C ASP A 548 39.18 7.22 49.52
N LEU A 549 37.85 7.19 49.52
CA LEU A 549 37.13 6.94 48.25
C LEU A 549 36.15 8.05 47.92
N LEU A 550 36.59 8.95 47.04
CA LEU A 550 35.83 10.07 46.53
C LEU A 550 35.18 9.68 45.21
N LEU A 551 33.93 10.10 45.04
CA LEU A 551 33.26 10.11 43.75
C LEU A 551 33.41 11.50 43.17
N THR A 552 33.98 11.60 41.98
CA THR A 552 33.87 12.82 41.20
C THR A 552 32.40 13.14 40.94
N GLU A 553 32.07 14.41 40.71
CA GLU A 553 30.71 14.83 40.34
C GLU A 553 30.19 14.03 39.13
N GLN A 554 31.06 13.82 38.13
CA GLN A 554 30.72 13.05 36.93
C GLN A 554 30.38 11.59 37.25
N GLU A 555 31.16 10.93 38.11
CA GLU A 555 30.89 9.55 38.53
C GLU A 555 29.59 9.45 39.32
N TYR A 556 29.34 10.37 40.25
CA TYR A 556 28.10 10.42 41.01
C TYR A 556 26.88 10.60 40.10
N LYS A 557 26.95 11.60 39.20
CA LYS A 557 25.91 11.88 38.20
C LYS A 557 25.67 10.70 37.27
N GLN A 558 26.72 9.99 36.84
CA GLN A 558 26.59 8.78 36.03
C GLN A 558 25.82 7.69 36.79
N ILE A 559 26.26 7.37 38.01
CA ILE A 559 25.64 6.32 38.85
C ILE A 559 24.17 6.65 39.12
N LEU A 560 23.86 7.91 39.44
CA LEU A 560 22.49 8.35 39.68
C LEU A 560 21.63 8.28 38.41
N ASN A 561 22.16 8.66 37.25
CA ASN A 561 21.44 8.55 35.99
C ASN A 561 21.20 7.09 35.57
N GLU A 562 22.14 6.18 35.82
CA GLU A 562 21.93 4.74 35.59
C GLU A 562 20.81 4.20 36.48
N TYR A 563 20.79 4.56 37.77
CA TYR A 563 19.68 4.24 38.67
C TYR A 563 18.36 4.85 38.21
N TYR A 564 18.38 6.13 37.83
CA TYR A 564 17.22 6.87 37.33
C TYR A 564 16.62 6.19 36.12
N ASN A 565 17.45 5.79 35.16
CA ASN A 565 17.00 5.07 33.97
C ASN A 565 16.36 3.72 34.34
N ILE A 566 16.87 2.99 35.34
CA ILE A 566 16.24 1.74 35.80
C ILE A 566 14.88 2.01 36.44
N VAL A 567 14.78 3.04 37.28
CA VAL A 567 13.54 3.43 37.98
C VAL A 567 12.49 3.95 36.99
N GLU A 568 12.88 4.81 36.05
CA GLU A 568 12.00 5.42 35.04
C GLU A 568 11.61 4.47 33.90
N SER A 569 12.54 3.66 33.39
CA SER A 569 12.21 2.68 32.33
C SER A 569 11.22 1.61 32.82
N LYS A 570 11.30 1.22 34.11
CA LYS A 570 10.35 0.29 34.75
C LYS A 570 9.02 0.97 35.12
N TYR A 571 8.98 2.29 35.23
CA TYR A 571 7.75 3.08 35.30
C TYR A 571 7.14 3.21 33.90
N MET A 572 6.66 2.12 33.32
CA MET A 572 6.13 2.02 31.95
C MET A 572 4.99 3.02 31.64
N ARG A 573 5.32 4.27 31.28
CA ARG A 573 4.37 5.39 31.11
C ARG A 573 3.53 5.36 29.83
N LYS A 574 3.79 4.49 28.84
CA LYS A 574 3.06 4.52 27.56
C LYS A 574 2.36 3.23 27.17
N GLU A 575 2.97 2.06 27.40
CA GLU A 575 2.44 0.82 26.84
C GLU A 575 1.48 0.10 27.81
N LEU A 576 1.74 0.17 29.12
CA LEU A 576 0.96 -0.53 30.15
C LEU A 576 -0.55 -0.20 30.11
N PRO A 577 -0.98 1.08 29.99
CA PRO A 577 -2.42 1.39 29.93
C PRO A 577 -3.11 0.83 28.68
N MET A 578 -2.38 0.78 27.55
CA MET A 578 -2.87 0.22 26.29
C MET A 578 -2.99 -1.31 26.38
N LEU A 579 -1.98 -1.97 26.94
CA LEU A 579 -1.98 -3.43 27.18
C LEU A 579 -3.10 -3.85 28.14
N GLN A 580 -3.31 -3.11 29.24
CA GLN A 580 -4.40 -3.35 30.20
C GLN A 580 -5.80 -3.23 29.58
N LYS A 581 -5.99 -2.29 28.65
CA LYS A 581 -7.25 -2.15 27.91
C LYS A 581 -7.53 -3.35 27.01
N LEU A 582 -6.50 -3.89 26.37
CA LEU A 582 -6.60 -5.05 25.48
C LEU A 582 -6.86 -6.36 26.24
N ALA A 583 -6.24 -6.56 27.41
CA ALA A 583 -6.39 -7.76 28.25
C ALA A 583 -7.78 -7.90 28.93
N LYS A 584 -8.54 -6.81 29.09
CA LYS A 584 -9.84 -6.82 29.82
C LYS A 584 -11.05 -7.24 28.98
N SER A 585 -10.87 -7.65 27.72
CA SER A 585 -11.98 -8.06 26.83
C SER A 585 -12.70 -9.34 27.34
N GLU A 586 -13.93 -9.20 27.83
CA GLU A 586 -14.74 -10.26 28.47
C GLU A 586 -15.01 -11.49 27.60
N THR A 587 -15.16 -11.31 26.29
CA THR A 587 -15.45 -12.40 25.33
C THR A 587 -14.36 -13.47 25.19
N ILE A 588 -13.18 -13.28 25.78
CA ILE A 588 -11.95 -14.01 25.41
C ILE A 588 -11.27 -14.71 26.61
N LYS A 589 -11.52 -14.24 27.84
CA LYS A 589 -10.95 -14.80 29.08
C LYS A 589 -11.31 -16.27 29.34
N GLU A 590 -12.38 -16.79 28.75
CA GLU A 590 -12.84 -18.18 28.97
C GLU A 590 -12.04 -19.27 28.22
N ARG A 591 -11.02 -18.92 27.41
CA ARG A 591 -10.39 -19.90 26.48
C ARG A 591 -8.90 -20.14 26.65
N ILE A 592 -8.24 -19.52 27.62
CA ILE A 592 -6.77 -19.51 27.67
C ILE A 592 -6.25 -20.52 28.69
N LYS A 593 -5.33 -21.38 28.23
CA LYS A 593 -4.45 -22.17 29.08
C LYS A 593 -3.00 -21.95 28.61
N VAL A 594 -2.11 -21.74 29.59
CA VAL A 594 -0.73 -22.26 29.65
C VAL A 594 0.48 -21.35 29.26
N GLU A 595 1.47 -21.44 30.17
CA GLU A 595 2.96 -21.40 30.16
C GLU A 595 3.84 -20.19 29.81
N ASP A 596 4.90 -20.09 30.61
CA ASP A 596 5.94 -19.05 30.68
C ASP A 596 6.90 -19.03 29.48
N MET A 597 7.29 -17.81 29.08
CA MET A 597 8.43 -17.50 28.19
C MET A 597 8.86 -16.04 28.34
N GLU A 598 10.13 -15.73 28.04
CA GLU A 598 10.76 -14.41 28.25
C GLU A 598 10.26 -13.27 27.34
N ILE A 599 10.14 -12.07 27.93
CA ILE A 599 9.41 -10.87 27.48
C ILE A 599 9.84 -10.36 26.08
N SER A 600 11.14 -10.36 25.75
CA SER A 600 11.64 -9.83 24.46
C SER A 600 11.15 -10.63 23.24
N LYS A 601 10.96 -11.95 23.38
CA LYS A 601 10.43 -12.82 22.31
C LYS A 601 8.92 -12.67 22.12
N MET A 602 8.23 -12.05 23.07
CA MET A 602 6.76 -11.92 23.07
C MET A 602 6.29 -10.74 22.20
N GLY A 603 7.01 -9.62 22.21
CA GLY A 603 6.70 -8.45 21.38
C GLY A 603 6.73 -8.76 19.89
N GLN A 604 7.78 -9.45 19.42
CA GLN A 604 7.88 -9.89 18.03
C GLN A 604 6.73 -10.82 17.64
N LYS A 605 6.32 -11.72 18.54
CA LYS A 605 5.24 -12.67 18.27
C LYS A 605 3.87 -12.00 18.16
N VAL A 606 3.62 -10.91 18.90
CA VAL A 606 2.42 -10.08 18.73
C VAL A 606 2.39 -9.43 17.36
N MET A 607 3.52 -8.88 16.89
CA MET A 607 3.63 -8.28 15.55
C MET A 607 3.36 -9.32 14.45
N ASP A 608 3.98 -10.50 14.55
CA ASP A 608 3.79 -11.58 13.59
C ASP A 608 2.31 -12.02 13.50
N LEU A 609 1.61 -12.04 14.65
CA LEU A 609 0.17 -12.36 14.71
C LEU A 609 -0.71 -11.25 14.12
N ASP A 610 -0.34 -9.98 14.31
CA ASP A 610 -1.05 -8.85 13.70
C ASP A 610 -0.93 -8.87 12.16
N ASP A 611 0.26 -9.17 11.65
CA ASP A 611 0.49 -9.34 10.21
C ASP A 611 -0.30 -10.54 9.66
N LEU A 612 -0.31 -11.67 10.35
CA LEU A 612 -1.10 -12.84 9.97
C LEU A 612 -2.62 -12.52 9.92
N ILE A 613 -3.15 -11.84 10.93
CA ILE A 613 -4.56 -11.44 10.98
C ILE A 613 -4.90 -10.52 9.79
N LYS A 614 -4.03 -9.57 9.47
CA LYS A 614 -4.20 -8.65 8.34
C LYS A 614 -4.20 -9.38 7.00
N GLU A 615 -3.27 -10.31 6.81
CA GLU A 615 -3.18 -11.15 5.60
C GLU A 615 -4.44 -11.99 5.41
N LEU A 616 -4.85 -12.74 6.45
CA LEU A 616 -6.05 -13.59 6.40
C LEU A 616 -7.33 -12.78 6.15
N THR A 617 -7.43 -11.58 6.74
CA THR A 617 -8.57 -10.67 6.51
C THR A 617 -8.63 -10.21 5.04
N THR A 618 -7.46 -9.96 4.44
CA THR A 618 -7.35 -9.59 3.02
C THR A 618 -7.78 -10.73 2.12
N LYS A 619 -7.28 -11.96 2.37
CA LYS A 619 -7.65 -13.18 1.64
C LYS A 619 -9.15 -13.47 1.74
N LYS A 620 -9.74 -13.31 2.93
CA LYS A 620 -11.19 -13.43 3.14
C LYS A 620 -11.99 -12.43 2.29
N SER A 621 -11.59 -11.16 2.30
CA SER A 621 -12.25 -10.11 1.50
C SER A 621 -12.19 -10.40 -0.01
N GLN A 622 -11.03 -10.82 -0.51
CA GLN A 622 -10.86 -11.21 -1.92
C GLN A 622 -11.75 -12.40 -2.29
N SER A 623 -11.80 -13.42 -1.44
CA SER A 623 -12.64 -14.61 -1.67
C SER A 623 -14.13 -14.26 -1.70
N ASN A 624 -14.59 -13.37 -0.82
CA ASN A 624 -15.98 -12.88 -0.84
C ASN A 624 -16.33 -12.12 -2.13
N LYS A 625 -15.43 -11.24 -2.62
CA LYS A 625 -15.61 -10.55 -3.90
C LYS A 625 -15.69 -11.53 -5.08
N ALA A 626 -14.84 -12.57 -5.07
CA ALA A 626 -14.86 -13.61 -6.07
C ALA A 626 -16.19 -14.39 -6.04
N ILE A 627 -16.69 -14.76 -4.85
CA ILE A 627 -18.01 -15.40 -4.69
C ILE A 627 -19.12 -14.53 -5.29
N GLU A 628 -19.14 -13.23 -5.00
CA GLU A 628 -20.15 -12.30 -5.53
C GLU A 628 -20.10 -12.23 -7.05
N GLN A 629 -18.89 -12.10 -7.61
CA GLN A 629 -18.68 -12.07 -9.05
C GLN A 629 -19.15 -13.37 -9.73
N LEU A 630 -18.70 -14.53 -9.24
CA LEU A 630 -19.07 -15.83 -9.79
C LEU A 630 -20.58 -16.08 -9.69
N THR A 631 -21.22 -15.64 -8.59
CA THR A 631 -22.68 -15.72 -8.43
C THR A 631 -23.40 -14.86 -9.46
N LYS A 632 -22.90 -13.65 -9.72
CA LYS A 632 -23.44 -12.73 -10.74
C LYS A 632 -23.26 -13.29 -12.15
N GLU A 633 -22.09 -13.84 -12.46
CA GLU A 633 -21.81 -14.48 -13.74
C GLU A 633 -22.72 -15.69 -13.98
N MET A 634 -22.85 -16.57 -12.98
CA MET A 634 -23.75 -17.72 -13.04
C MET A 634 -25.22 -17.34 -13.21
N LYS A 635 -25.66 -16.18 -12.69
CA LYS A 635 -27.01 -15.64 -12.90
C LYS A 635 -27.19 -15.02 -14.29
N ASN A 636 -26.13 -14.43 -14.84
CA ASN A 636 -26.17 -13.77 -16.14
C ASN A 636 -26.13 -14.75 -17.31
N PHE A 637 -25.41 -15.86 -17.15
CA PHE A 637 -25.39 -16.99 -18.07
C PHE A 637 -26.79 -17.61 -18.17
#